data_AF-A0A2E5YR06-F1
#
_entry.id   AF-A0A2E5YR06-F1
#
_cell.length_a   1.000
_cell.length_b   1.000
_cell.length_c   1.000
_cell.angle_alpha   90.00
_cell.angle_beta   90.00
_cell.angle_gamma   90.00
#
_symmetry.space_group_name_H-M   'P 1'
#
loop_
_entity.id
_entity.type
_entity.pdbx_description
1 polymer ?
#
loop_
_entity_poly.entity_id
_entity_poly.type
_entity_poly.pdbx_seq_one_letter_code
_entity_poly.pdbx_strand_id
1 'polypeptide(L)'
;MGEVDDGDSPLALTPLDRRSGLDPHDFGEAERERRSTAILLEGPRGHLQPSASLLPQIPPQPRGEIRVIDPNRLPDARNLENFVEGAQDHDARRVGNEFSDHVREGTCAGPLLPGPGDPDRAPPKLCEIKLALTEIPHGSRHGRSVADFGGAARDGFWTGRDRIGYRAARMDWQILFTLTLVALALAAMIRELAPPDLVLMATLICFGATGILSPIETFAGFANPVVAAIGALFIVSAALRETGALEMTLGRFLGRYSGVRRSMARMTLPVAGLSAFLNNAPIVAMMTPTLIDWARRHRVPASKFLIPLSYASILGSLTTVIGTSTILTIVGLVDQAGLEPWHFFEPAPIGVLIASAGFLYLLFIAPRRLPDHVDATEELDDRSREYTAAMRVTEDSPLSSQSVEEAALRNLPGLFLVEIDRGAHLITPVGPDEVLQSGDILVFAGVLSTIIDLQRTRGLEPAAPEELLRSLPGGRNRPMVEAVVSGSSPLIGQSVKASNFRSVYDAVVIAVHRNAERVQGKIGDIVLRPGDTLLMQCAPEFMRLHRNSRDFYLASELPGATPPAFERARVSLGILAVMVLAVSLANVHISIAAFVAVAALIGTRCISASQARMAVDWSVLITIGCGLGIANAMDRSGAAEFVAQGLVVSVGHLGPIATLIVIYLLCLTMAETLHHNAAVAIMFPIALAASAQLGVDSRPFVMTVAIASACAFAFPASYQTHLIVYGAGGYRFRDFIRVGIPLDLICAAVALIAIPWIWPL
;
A
#
# COMPACT_ATOMS: atom_id res chain seq x y z
N MET A 1 11.95 58.04 24.47
CA MET A 1 10.77 58.36 25.31
C MET A 1 10.08 57.03 25.53
N GLY A 2 10.43 56.22 26.53
CA GLY A 2 10.31 56.47 27.98
C GLY A 2 8.83 56.29 28.34
N GLU A 3 8.37 55.30 29.11
CA GLU A 3 8.83 54.85 30.42
C GLU A 3 8.49 53.37 30.71
N VAL A 4 9.34 52.79 31.57
CA VAL A 4 9.17 51.60 32.41
C VAL A 4 8.84 52.12 33.81
N ASP A 5 7.99 51.44 34.60
CA ASP A 5 8.26 51.37 36.05
C ASP A 5 7.70 50.11 36.71
N ASP A 6 8.56 49.56 37.57
CA ASP A 6 8.48 48.36 38.41
C ASP A 6 7.67 48.62 39.70
N GLY A 7 7.42 47.58 40.51
CA GLY A 7 7.08 47.83 41.93
C GLY A 7 6.54 46.66 42.75
N ASP A 8 7.46 45.88 43.28
CA ASP A 8 7.35 44.77 44.24
C ASP A 8 6.68 45.05 45.62
N SER A 9 5.89 44.07 46.11
CA SER A 9 5.84 43.46 47.48
C SER A 9 5.64 44.36 48.75
N PRO A 10 5.39 43.87 50.03
CA PRO A 10 5.43 42.50 50.58
C PRO A 10 4.38 42.09 51.71
N LEU A 11 4.28 40.76 51.95
CA LEU A 11 4.22 39.99 53.23
C LEU A 11 3.30 40.39 54.43
N ALA A 12 2.45 39.46 54.90
CA ALA A 12 2.74 38.50 56.01
C ALA A 12 1.49 37.96 56.77
N LEU A 13 1.44 36.62 56.97
CA LEU A 13 1.19 35.86 58.22
C LEU A 13 0.29 34.59 58.07
N THR A 14 0.97 33.44 58.00
CA THR A 14 0.59 32.02 58.28
C THR A 14 0.48 31.76 59.81
N PRO A 15 0.21 30.54 60.40
CA PRO A 15 0.42 29.15 59.89
C PRO A 15 -0.54 28.01 60.37
N LEU A 16 -0.42 26.82 59.73
CA LEU A 16 -0.28 25.44 60.29
C LEU A 16 -0.60 24.40 59.18
N ASP A 17 0.36 23.88 58.40
CA ASP A 17 1.39 22.83 58.64
C ASP A 17 0.95 21.40 58.25
N ARG A 18 1.35 20.91 57.06
CA ARG A 18 2.35 19.81 56.82
C ARG A 18 2.28 19.19 55.41
N ARG A 19 3.42 19.33 54.69
CA ARG A 19 4.16 18.46 53.73
C ARG A 19 3.43 17.20 53.20
N SER A 20 3.52 16.78 51.93
CA SER A 20 4.60 16.81 50.93
C SER A 20 4.07 16.43 49.53
N GLY A 21 4.63 17.01 48.46
CA GLY A 21 4.29 16.68 47.06
C GLY A 21 4.89 15.36 46.54
N LEU A 22 4.31 14.85 45.45
CA LEU A 22 4.85 13.83 44.54
C LEU A 22 4.16 13.93 43.16
N ASP A 23 4.94 13.59 42.13
CA ASP A 23 4.77 13.66 40.66
C ASP A 23 3.48 13.06 40.05
N PRO A 24 3.01 13.54 38.88
CA PRO A 24 2.01 12.87 38.05
C PRO A 24 2.66 11.88 37.08
N HIS A 25 3.28 10.83 37.63
CA HIS A 25 3.61 9.58 36.92
C HIS A 25 3.15 8.41 37.80
N ASP A 26 1.84 8.22 37.90
CA ASP A 26 1.26 6.98 38.44
C ASP A 26 -0.26 6.95 38.23
N PHE A 27 -0.72 6.46 37.08
CA PHE A 27 -2.04 5.83 36.84
C PHE A 27 -2.00 5.20 35.44
N GLY A 28 -2.12 3.89 35.23
CA GLY A 28 -2.25 2.79 36.16
C GLY A 28 -1.73 1.50 35.54
N GLU A 29 -0.74 0.91 36.21
CA GLU A 29 -0.48 -0.52 36.25
C GLU A 29 -1.32 -1.08 37.40
N ALA A 30 -2.57 -1.47 37.12
CA ALA A 30 -3.43 -2.15 38.09
C ALA A 30 -4.53 -2.97 37.42
N GLU A 31 -4.20 -3.82 36.43
CA GLU A 31 -5.12 -4.86 35.97
C GLU A 31 -4.39 -6.13 35.44
N ARG A 32 -3.20 -6.42 36.00
CA ARG A 32 -2.47 -7.67 35.78
C ARG A 32 -2.06 -8.27 37.12
N GLU A 33 -3.00 -8.93 37.79
CA GLU A 33 -2.79 -10.17 38.55
C GLU A 33 -4.05 -10.59 39.33
N ARG A 34 -4.94 -11.33 38.67
CA ARG A 34 -5.67 -12.42 39.29
C ARG A 34 -5.67 -13.64 38.38
N ARG A 35 -4.66 -14.49 38.65
CA ARG A 35 -4.76 -15.94 38.91
C ARG A 35 -5.48 -16.79 37.86
N SER A 36 -4.73 -17.58 37.07
CA SER A 36 -4.22 -18.94 37.42
C SER A 36 -5.20 -20.03 36.95
N THR A 37 -4.87 -21.17 36.34
CA THR A 37 -3.63 -21.85 35.93
C THR A 37 -4.09 -23.11 35.17
N ALA A 38 -3.47 -23.49 34.04
CA ALA A 38 -3.17 -24.89 33.73
C ALA A 38 -2.18 -24.97 32.55
N ILE A 39 -0.94 -25.27 32.92
CA ILE A 39 0.18 -25.67 32.06
C ILE A 39 0.09 -27.19 31.90
N LEU A 40 0.32 -27.76 30.71
CA LEU A 40 1.28 -28.85 30.50
C LEU A 40 1.48 -29.20 29.01
N LEU A 41 2.72 -28.97 28.56
CA LEU A 41 3.61 -29.84 27.75
C LEU A 41 3.01 -30.70 26.62
N GLU A 42 3.47 -30.48 25.39
CA GLU A 42 3.71 -31.58 24.44
C GLU A 42 5.07 -31.43 23.72
N GLY A 43 5.96 -32.36 24.03
CA GLY A 43 6.99 -32.89 23.14
C GLY A 43 6.66 -34.36 22.79
N PRO A 44 7.42 -35.02 21.90
CA PRO A 44 6.84 -35.72 20.75
C PRO A 44 6.78 -37.27 20.82
N ARG A 45 5.93 -37.84 19.94
CA ARG A 45 5.88 -39.24 19.40
C ARG A 45 5.63 -40.40 20.36
N GLY A 46 4.59 -41.19 20.07
CA GLY A 46 4.48 -42.60 20.50
C GLY A 46 3.09 -43.21 20.29
N HIS A 47 3.02 -44.30 19.52
CA HIS A 47 1.84 -45.14 19.28
C HIS A 47 1.13 -45.61 20.56
N LEU A 48 -0.21 -45.75 20.51
CA LEU A 48 -0.99 -46.93 20.99
C LEU A 48 -2.51 -46.68 20.84
N GLN A 49 -3.20 -47.58 20.13
CA GLN A 49 -4.64 -47.88 20.23
C GLN A 49 -4.80 -49.12 21.17
N PRO A 50 -6.02 -49.57 21.53
CA PRO A 50 -7.28 -48.88 21.80
C PRO A 50 -7.94 -49.40 23.13
N SER A 51 -8.93 -48.68 23.69
CA SER A 51 -9.92 -49.31 24.59
C SER A 51 -11.23 -48.52 24.59
N ALA A 52 -12.33 -49.25 24.39
CA ALA A 52 -13.69 -48.75 24.31
C ALA A 52 -14.32 -48.50 25.70
N SER A 53 -15.29 -47.59 25.74
CA SER A 53 -16.64 -47.74 26.31
C SER A 53 -17.14 -46.52 27.09
N LEU A 54 -18.44 -46.23 26.90
CA LEU A 54 -19.35 -45.32 27.64
C LEU A 54 -19.54 -43.88 27.10
N LEU A 55 -20.39 -43.76 26.07
CA LEU A 55 -21.28 -42.61 25.87
C LEU A 55 -22.69 -43.11 25.45
N PRO A 56 -23.78 -42.49 25.93
CA PRO A 56 -25.15 -42.96 25.72
C PRO A 56 -25.69 -42.63 24.32
N GLN A 57 -26.56 -43.52 23.84
CA GLN A 57 -27.10 -43.59 22.49
C GLN A 57 -28.13 -42.49 22.18
N ILE A 58 -27.98 -41.85 21.01
CA ILE A 58 -29.01 -41.03 20.34
C ILE A 58 -29.50 -41.84 19.12
N PRO A 59 -30.82 -41.95 18.87
CA PRO A 59 -31.35 -42.78 17.78
C PRO A 59 -31.00 -42.22 16.38
N PRO A 60 -30.80 -43.07 15.36
CA PRO A 60 -30.42 -42.64 14.02
C PRO A 60 -31.62 -42.09 13.25
N GLN A 61 -31.49 -40.86 12.74
CA GLN A 61 -32.33 -40.32 11.66
C GLN A 61 -31.89 -40.93 10.31
N PRO A 62 -32.82 -41.14 9.35
CA PRO A 62 -32.56 -41.93 8.15
C PRO A 62 -31.57 -41.26 7.19
N ARG A 63 -30.57 -42.02 6.75
CA ARG A 63 -29.65 -41.64 5.67
C ARG A 63 -30.41 -41.64 4.35
N GLY A 64 -30.57 -40.46 3.73
CA GLY A 64 -30.83 -40.38 2.30
C GLY A 64 -29.56 -40.75 1.54
N GLU A 65 -29.55 -41.92 0.90
CA GLU A 65 -28.54 -42.29 -0.08
C GLU A 65 -28.64 -41.36 -1.31
N ILE A 66 -27.60 -40.59 -1.59
CA ILE A 66 -27.43 -39.98 -2.91
C ILE A 66 -26.92 -41.08 -3.83
N ARG A 67 -27.82 -41.68 -4.61
CA ARG A 67 -27.45 -42.51 -5.76
C ARG A 67 -26.93 -41.60 -6.86
N VAL A 68 -25.64 -41.68 -7.15
CA VAL A 68 -25.05 -41.12 -8.36
C VAL A 68 -25.59 -41.93 -9.54
N ILE A 69 -26.42 -41.30 -10.39
CA ILE A 69 -26.90 -41.90 -11.63
C ILE A 69 -25.79 -41.72 -12.68
N ASP A 70 -25.34 -42.83 -13.25
CA ASP A 70 -24.40 -42.86 -14.37
C ASP A 70 -25.05 -42.21 -15.62
N PRO A 71 -24.47 -41.13 -16.19
CA PRO A 71 -25.06 -40.43 -17.33
C PRO A 71 -25.21 -41.28 -18.60
N ASN A 72 -24.56 -42.44 -18.67
CA ASN A 72 -24.53 -43.30 -19.86
C ASN A 72 -25.63 -44.38 -19.90
N ARG A 73 -26.60 -44.37 -18.97
CA ARG A 73 -27.75 -45.29 -18.98
C ARG A 73 -29.07 -44.57 -18.74
N LEU A 74 -29.52 -43.79 -19.71
CA LEU A 74 -30.92 -43.33 -19.80
C LEU A 74 -31.72 -44.33 -20.68
N PRO A 75 -32.90 -44.81 -20.25
CA PRO A 75 -33.67 -45.77 -21.03
C PRO A 75 -34.51 -45.07 -22.12
N ASP A 76 -34.75 -45.78 -23.23
CA ASP A 76 -35.58 -45.34 -24.36
C ASP A 76 -37.01 -44.92 -23.94
N ALA A 77 -37.62 -44.01 -24.71
CA ALA A 77 -38.87 -43.32 -24.41
C ALA A 77 -40.07 -44.22 -24.06
N ARG A 78 -40.08 -45.51 -24.44
CA ARG A 78 -41.13 -46.47 -24.04
C ARG A 78 -41.03 -46.95 -22.58
N ASN A 79 -39.89 -46.76 -21.91
CA ASN A 79 -39.71 -47.16 -20.51
C ASN A 79 -40.00 -46.03 -19.50
N LEU A 80 -40.21 -44.79 -19.97
CA LEU A 80 -40.56 -43.67 -19.09
C LEU A 80 -42.01 -43.76 -18.60
N GLU A 81 -42.95 -44.18 -19.45
CA GLU A 81 -44.36 -44.37 -19.06
C GLU A 81 -44.52 -45.41 -17.94
N ASN A 82 -43.75 -46.51 -17.99
CA ASN A 82 -43.73 -47.52 -16.93
C ASN A 82 -43.07 -47.02 -15.61
N PHE A 83 -42.19 -46.02 -15.69
CA PHE A 83 -41.55 -45.44 -14.51
C PHE A 83 -42.47 -44.47 -13.76
N VAL A 84 -43.35 -43.77 -14.49
CA VAL A 84 -44.35 -42.84 -13.92
C VAL A 84 -45.48 -43.61 -13.23
N GLU A 85 -45.90 -44.76 -13.75
CA GLU A 85 -46.95 -45.58 -13.11
C GLU A 85 -46.51 -46.18 -11.76
N GLY A 86 -45.21 -46.44 -11.56
CA GLY A 86 -44.67 -47.05 -10.34
C GLY A 86 -44.34 -46.09 -9.18
N ALA A 87 -44.38 -44.77 -9.40
CA ALA A 87 -44.02 -43.79 -8.36
C ALA A 87 -45.15 -43.59 -7.34
N GLN A 88 -44.88 -43.82 -6.05
CA GLN A 88 -45.83 -43.60 -4.95
C GLN A 88 -45.89 -42.14 -4.44
N ASP A 89 -45.01 -41.27 -4.96
CA ASP A 89 -44.89 -39.86 -4.57
C ASP A 89 -45.59 -38.92 -5.56
N HIS A 90 -46.40 -37.99 -5.04
CA HIS A 90 -47.28 -37.12 -5.82
C HIS A 90 -46.49 -36.05 -6.61
N ASP A 91 -45.36 -35.59 -6.08
CA ASP A 91 -44.51 -34.60 -6.76
C ASP A 91 -43.68 -35.22 -7.88
N ALA A 92 -43.23 -36.47 -7.71
CA ALA A 92 -42.54 -37.22 -8.76
C ALA A 92 -43.44 -37.52 -9.97
N ARG A 93 -44.73 -37.81 -9.74
CA ARG A 93 -45.72 -37.98 -10.83
C ARG A 93 -46.01 -36.68 -11.57
N ARG A 94 -46.01 -35.54 -10.86
CA ARG A 94 -46.27 -34.23 -11.47
C ARG A 94 -45.13 -33.78 -12.39
N VAL A 95 -43.88 -33.96 -11.96
CA VAL A 95 -42.69 -33.65 -12.76
C VAL A 95 -42.57 -34.60 -13.97
N GLY A 96 -42.92 -35.88 -13.80
CA GLY A 96 -42.94 -36.85 -14.91
C GLY A 96 -43.98 -36.53 -15.99
N ASN A 97 -45.18 -36.07 -15.59
CA ASN A 97 -46.23 -35.69 -16.53
C ASN A 97 -45.90 -34.38 -17.28
N GLU A 98 -45.37 -33.36 -16.57
CA GLU A 98 -44.94 -32.11 -17.22
C GLU A 98 -43.82 -32.34 -18.24
N PHE A 99 -42.90 -33.27 -17.97
CA PHE A 99 -41.83 -33.64 -18.91
C PHE A 99 -42.36 -34.42 -20.13
N SER A 100 -43.35 -35.29 -19.93
CA SER A 100 -44.00 -36.04 -21.01
C SER A 100 -44.79 -35.13 -21.97
N ASP A 101 -45.46 -34.12 -21.43
CA ASP A 101 -46.22 -33.14 -22.21
C ASP A 101 -45.30 -32.26 -23.07
N HIS A 102 -44.14 -31.83 -22.56
CA HIS A 102 -43.15 -31.04 -23.33
C HIS A 102 -42.47 -31.82 -24.47
N VAL A 103 -42.43 -33.16 -24.37
CA VAL A 103 -41.95 -34.06 -25.44
C VAL A 103 -43.04 -34.31 -26.49
N ARG A 104 -44.31 -34.42 -26.07
CA ARG A 104 -45.45 -34.56 -27.00
C ARG A 104 -45.75 -33.29 -27.80
N GLU A 105 -45.49 -32.12 -27.22
CA GLU A 105 -45.70 -30.81 -27.86
C GLU A 105 -44.54 -30.36 -28.76
N GLY A 106 -43.46 -31.14 -28.87
CA GLY A 106 -42.36 -30.90 -29.82
C GLY A 106 -41.38 -29.79 -29.42
N THR A 107 -41.46 -29.28 -28.19
CA THR A 107 -40.56 -28.23 -27.65
C THR A 107 -39.20 -28.74 -27.17
N CYS A 108 -38.98 -30.05 -27.12
CA CYS A 108 -37.70 -30.69 -26.81
C CYS A 108 -37.38 -31.80 -27.83
N ALA A 109 -36.24 -31.70 -28.52
CA ALA A 109 -35.70 -32.80 -29.34
C ALA A 109 -34.76 -33.66 -28.48
N GLY A 110 -35.01 -34.98 -28.41
CA GLY A 110 -34.10 -35.93 -27.77
C GLY A 110 -32.76 -36.05 -28.52
N PRO A 111 -31.71 -36.60 -27.88
CA PRO A 111 -30.38 -36.67 -28.48
C PRO A 111 -30.35 -37.71 -29.61
N LEU A 112 -30.39 -37.25 -30.87
CA LEU A 112 -30.00 -38.06 -32.02
C LEU A 112 -28.47 -37.92 -32.21
N LEU A 113 -27.77 -39.06 -32.13
CA LEU A 113 -26.33 -39.17 -32.43
C LEU A 113 -26.04 -38.72 -33.88
N PRO A 114 -24.93 -37.99 -34.15
CA PRO A 114 -24.57 -37.63 -35.52
C PRO A 114 -23.99 -38.85 -36.26
N GLY A 115 -24.57 -39.19 -37.42
CA GLY A 115 -23.97 -40.09 -38.41
C GLY A 115 -22.78 -39.43 -39.13
N PRO A 116 -21.93 -40.21 -39.82
CA PRO A 116 -20.67 -39.70 -40.36
C PRO A 116 -20.92 -38.94 -41.66
N GLY A 117 -20.50 -37.67 -41.71
CA GLY A 117 -20.26 -36.95 -42.97
C GLY A 117 -20.98 -35.61 -43.09
N ASP A 118 -20.47 -34.57 -42.42
CA ASP A 118 -20.47 -33.17 -42.92
C ASP A 118 -19.58 -32.30 -42.00
N PRO A 119 -18.47 -31.67 -42.47
CA PRO A 119 -17.58 -30.89 -41.61
C PRO A 119 -18.08 -29.48 -41.22
N ASP A 120 -19.16 -28.96 -41.80
CA ASP A 120 -19.52 -27.52 -41.70
C ASP A 120 -20.79 -27.18 -40.88
N ARG A 121 -21.26 -28.06 -39.98
CA ARG A 121 -22.44 -27.77 -39.13
C ARG A 121 -22.07 -27.54 -37.66
N ALA A 122 -22.31 -26.32 -37.16
CA ALA A 122 -22.15 -25.94 -35.76
C ALA A 122 -23.15 -26.68 -34.83
N PRO A 123 -22.78 -27.03 -33.59
CA PRO A 123 -23.67 -27.74 -32.66
C PRO A 123 -24.76 -26.81 -32.07
N PRO A 124 -25.98 -27.33 -31.78
CA PRO A 124 -27.00 -26.55 -31.08
C PRO A 124 -26.69 -26.40 -29.58
N LYS A 125 -27.07 -25.24 -29.01
CA LYS A 125 -26.87 -24.85 -27.60
C LYS A 125 -27.67 -25.74 -26.64
N LEU A 126 -27.05 -26.22 -25.57
CA LEU A 126 -27.73 -26.87 -24.44
C LEU A 126 -28.64 -25.88 -23.71
N CYS A 127 -29.86 -26.33 -23.38
CA CYS A 127 -30.83 -25.58 -22.59
C CYS A 127 -30.65 -25.93 -21.10
N GLU A 128 -30.21 -24.98 -20.27
CA GLU A 128 -30.23 -25.12 -18.81
C GLU A 128 -31.58 -24.63 -18.27
N ILE A 129 -32.38 -25.52 -17.69
CA ILE A 129 -33.60 -25.15 -16.95
C ILE A 129 -33.22 -24.94 -15.48
N LYS A 130 -33.25 -23.69 -15.01
CA LYS A 130 -33.18 -23.33 -13.58
C LYS A 130 -34.60 -23.38 -12.99
N LEU A 131 -34.88 -24.41 -12.19
CA LEU A 131 -36.10 -24.51 -11.37
C LEU A 131 -35.99 -23.53 -10.18
N ALA A 132 -36.82 -22.49 -10.19
CA ALA A 132 -37.00 -21.58 -9.05
C ALA A 132 -38.06 -22.15 -8.10
N LEU A 133 -37.63 -22.76 -7.00
CA LEU A 133 -38.49 -23.02 -5.84
C LEU A 133 -38.48 -21.78 -4.96
N THR A 134 -39.56 -20.99 -5.00
CA THR A 134 -39.81 -19.92 -4.03
C THR A 134 -40.99 -20.34 -3.15
N GLU A 135 -40.80 -20.32 -1.84
CA GLU A 135 -41.84 -20.53 -0.84
C GLU A 135 -42.93 -19.47 -0.97
N ILE A 136 -44.18 -19.90 -1.14
CA ILE A 136 -45.37 -19.03 -1.04
C ILE A 136 -45.98 -19.26 0.35
N PRO A 137 -46.13 -18.22 1.20
CA PRO A 137 -46.83 -18.40 2.46
C PRO A 137 -48.34 -18.58 2.22
N HIS A 138 -48.89 -19.60 2.85
CA HIS A 138 -50.31 -19.91 2.85
C HIS A 138 -51.17 -18.71 3.30
N GLY A 139 -52.14 -18.31 2.47
CA GLY A 139 -53.27 -17.52 2.96
C GLY A 139 -53.92 -16.58 1.94
N SER A 140 -54.81 -17.10 1.09
CA SER A 140 -56.16 -16.54 0.89
C SER A 140 -56.89 -17.31 -0.20
N ARG A 141 -57.96 -18.00 0.19
CA ARG A 141 -59.02 -18.41 -0.72
C ARG A 141 -59.59 -17.13 -1.35
N HIS A 142 -59.68 -17.05 -2.67
CA HIS A 142 -60.81 -16.49 -3.43
C HIS A 142 -60.60 -16.91 -4.89
N GLY A 143 -61.51 -17.75 -5.40
CA GLY A 143 -61.38 -18.37 -6.71
C GLY A 143 -61.63 -17.42 -7.88
N ARG A 144 -60.86 -17.59 -8.95
CA ARG A 144 -61.24 -17.35 -10.34
C ARG A 144 -60.52 -18.35 -11.25
N SER A 145 -61.23 -18.80 -12.27
CA SER A 145 -60.98 -19.94 -13.15
C SER A 145 -59.85 -19.69 -14.17
N VAL A 146 -59.13 -20.76 -14.53
CA VAL A 146 -57.98 -20.83 -15.46
C VAL A 146 -58.40 -20.81 -16.95
N ALA A 147 -59.43 -20.04 -17.31
CA ALA A 147 -59.98 -20.04 -18.69
C ALA A 147 -59.82 -18.71 -19.46
N ASP A 148 -59.33 -17.64 -18.82
CA ASP A 148 -59.23 -16.31 -19.48
C ASP A 148 -57.82 -15.94 -19.98
N PHE A 149 -56.86 -16.87 -19.97
CA PHE A 149 -55.47 -16.63 -20.42
C PHE A 149 -55.15 -17.13 -21.84
N GLY A 150 -56.17 -17.42 -22.66
CA GLY A 150 -55.99 -17.96 -24.02
C GLY A 150 -55.74 -16.95 -25.15
N GLY A 151 -55.64 -15.65 -24.86
CA GLY A 151 -55.65 -14.60 -25.89
C GLY A 151 -54.34 -13.83 -26.15
N ALA A 152 -53.32 -13.96 -25.30
CA ALA A 152 -52.17 -13.03 -25.28
C ALA A 152 -50.80 -13.71 -25.50
N ALA A 153 -50.77 -14.81 -26.26
CA ALA A 153 -49.54 -15.55 -26.58
C ALA A 153 -49.29 -15.64 -28.10
N ARG A 154 -49.54 -14.55 -28.83
CA ARG A 154 -49.23 -14.48 -30.27
C ARG A 154 -48.38 -13.31 -30.74
N ASP A 155 -48.15 -12.30 -29.91
CA ASP A 155 -47.24 -11.20 -30.25
C ASP A 155 -46.13 -11.12 -29.20
N GLY A 156 -44.92 -11.53 -29.60
CA GLY A 156 -43.72 -11.43 -28.78
C GLY A 156 -43.33 -9.97 -28.59
N PHE A 157 -43.62 -9.40 -27.42
CA PHE A 157 -43.04 -8.13 -26.95
C PHE A 157 -43.19 -8.03 -25.43
N TRP A 158 -42.31 -8.68 -24.67
CA TRP A 158 -42.18 -8.39 -23.23
C TRP A 158 -41.39 -7.10 -23.07
N THR A 159 -42.09 -5.96 -23.01
CA THR A 159 -41.48 -4.70 -22.61
C THR A 159 -41.11 -4.76 -21.12
N GLY A 160 -39.88 -4.38 -20.77
CA GLY A 160 -39.32 -4.40 -19.41
C GLY A 160 -39.96 -3.44 -18.41
N ARG A 161 -41.23 -3.03 -18.61
CA ARG A 161 -41.94 -2.06 -17.78
C ARG A 161 -42.78 -2.71 -16.66
N ASP A 162 -43.11 -4.00 -16.78
CA ASP A 162 -44.02 -4.68 -15.84
C ASP A 162 -43.33 -5.43 -14.68
N ARG A 163 -41.99 -5.43 -14.63
CA ARG A 163 -41.24 -5.88 -13.43
C ARG A 163 -41.12 -4.81 -12.33
N ILE A 164 -41.51 -3.56 -12.61
CA ILE A 164 -41.24 -2.40 -11.75
C ILE A 164 -42.48 -2.01 -10.91
N GLY A 165 -43.65 -2.58 -11.18
CA GLY A 165 -44.93 -2.13 -10.62
C GLY A 165 -45.31 -2.60 -9.20
N TYR A 166 -44.53 -3.46 -8.52
CA TYR A 166 -44.94 -4.04 -7.23
C TYR A 166 -43.93 -3.91 -6.07
N ARG A 167 -42.90 -3.06 -6.22
CA ARG A 167 -41.95 -2.70 -5.15
C ARG A 167 -42.02 -1.21 -4.76
N ALA A 168 -43.22 -0.65 -4.70
CA ALA A 168 -43.40 0.66 -4.11
C ALA A 168 -43.59 0.56 -2.58
N ALA A 169 -42.61 1.11 -1.84
CA ALA A 169 -42.72 1.65 -0.48
C ALA A 169 -42.83 0.69 0.73
N ARG A 170 -41.96 -0.32 0.82
CA ARG A 170 -41.36 -0.68 2.12
C ARG A 170 -39.85 -0.57 1.97
N MET A 171 -39.18 0.19 2.84
CA MET A 171 -37.74 -0.01 3.02
C MET A 171 -37.58 -1.43 3.54
N ASP A 172 -37.19 -2.36 2.66
CA ASP A 172 -36.81 -3.70 3.08
C ASP A 172 -35.70 -3.56 4.12
N TRP A 173 -35.81 -4.31 5.22
CA TRP A 173 -34.87 -4.21 6.34
C TRP A 173 -33.41 -4.37 5.88
N GLN A 174 -33.19 -5.10 4.77
CA GLN A 174 -31.91 -5.27 4.11
C GLN A 174 -31.34 -3.94 3.60
N ILE A 175 -32.15 -3.10 2.93
CA ILE A 175 -31.72 -1.78 2.44
C ILE A 175 -31.31 -0.89 3.61
N LEU A 176 -32.19 -0.78 4.62
CA LEU A 176 -31.93 0.06 5.79
C LEU A 176 -30.68 -0.40 6.55
N PHE A 177 -30.56 -1.71 6.76
CA PHE A 177 -29.41 -2.30 7.45
C PHE A 177 -28.11 -2.04 6.67
N THR A 178 -28.11 -2.29 5.35
CA THR A 178 -26.93 -2.04 4.50
C THR A 178 -26.50 -0.59 4.51
N LEU A 179 -27.42 0.35 4.30
CA LEU A 179 -27.09 1.78 4.31
C LEU A 179 -26.60 2.25 5.67
N THR A 180 -27.23 1.77 6.75
CA THR A 180 -26.80 2.10 8.12
C THR A 180 -25.39 1.59 8.39
N LEU A 181 -25.11 0.34 8.00
CA LEU A 181 -23.80 -0.27 8.24
C LEU A 181 -22.70 0.40 7.41
N VAL A 182 -22.96 0.70 6.13
CA VAL A 182 -22.04 1.47 5.30
C VAL A 182 -21.82 2.86 5.89
N ALA A 183 -22.86 3.57 6.33
CA ALA A 183 -22.72 4.88 6.97
C ALA A 183 -21.90 4.82 8.28
N LEU A 184 -22.07 3.76 9.08
CA LEU A 184 -21.28 3.52 10.28
C LEU A 184 -19.81 3.24 9.95
N ALA A 185 -19.54 2.44 8.91
CA ALA A 185 -18.20 2.18 8.41
C ALA A 185 -17.51 3.48 7.95
N LEU A 186 -18.23 4.29 7.17
CA LEU A 186 -17.78 5.61 6.75
C LEU A 186 -17.47 6.52 7.94
N ALA A 187 -18.37 6.61 8.91
CA ALA A 187 -18.17 7.41 10.11
C ALA A 187 -16.98 6.92 10.96
N ALA A 188 -16.78 5.60 11.06
CA ALA A 188 -15.64 5.01 11.77
C ALA A 188 -14.31 5.34 11.08
N MET A 189 -14.27 5.30 9.74
CA MET A 189 -13.08 5.68 8.96
C MET A 189 -12.77 7.17 9.05
N ILE A 190 -13.79 8.04 8.92
CA ILE A 190 -13.62 9.50 9.02
C ILE A 190 -13.13 9.92 10.41
N ARG A 191 -13.56 9.21 11.46
CA ARG A 191 -13.11 9.45 12.84
C ARG A 191 -11.83 8.69 13.19
N GLU A 192 -11.22 7.99 12.23
CA GLU A 192 -9.99 7.21 12.41
C GLU A 192 -10.06 6.21 13.59
N LEU A 193 -11.23 5.62 13.86
CA LEU A 193 -11.41 4.66 14.97
C LEU A 193 -10.54 3.41 14.81
N ALA A 194 -10.33 3.00 13.56
CA ALA A 194 -9.52 1.84 13.18
C ALA A 194 -9.04 1.99 11.73
N PRO A 195 -7.96 1.28 11.35
CA PRO A 195 -7.52 1.16 9.96
C PRO A 195 -8.65 0.73 8.98
N PRO A 196 -8.65 1.25 7.73
CA PRO A 196 -9.68 0.96 6.73
C PRO A 196 -9.95 -0.52 6.48
N ASP A 197 -8.89 -1.33 6.45
CA ASP A 197 -8.96 -2.77 6.22
C ASP A 197 -9.76 -3.49 7.32
N LEU A 198 -9.59 -3.09 8.58
CA LEU A 198 -10.36 -3.64 9.70
C LEU A 198 -11.82 -3.20 9.67
N VAL A 199 -12.08 -1.92 9.36
CA VAL A 199 -13.45 -1.39 9.29
C VAL A 199 -14.24 -2.07 8.17
N LEU A 200 -13.65 -2.20 6.99
CA LEU A 200 -14.29 -2.86 5.85
C LEU A 200 -14.45 -4.36 6.08
N MET A 201 -13.48 -5.03 6.71
CA MET A 201 -13.62 -6.43 7.10
C MET A 201 -14.77 -6.63 8.08
N ALA A 202 -14.86 -5.83 9.15
CA ALA A 202 -15.95 -5.92 10.11
C ALA A 202 -17.32 -5.69 9.44
N THR A 203 -17.39 -4.73 8.51
CA THR A 203 -18.58 -4.43 7.71
C THR A 203 -18.98 -5.64 6.85
N LEU A 204 -18.03 -6.24 6.14
CA LEU A 204 -18.26 -7.42 5.31
C LEU A 204 -18.74 -8.62 6.13
N ILE A 205 -18.13 -8.87 7.28
CA ILE A 205 -18.51 -9.97 8.16
C ILE A 205 -19.92 -9.77 8.71
N CYS A 206 -20.33 -8.53 9.00
CA CYS A 206 -21.72 -8.25 9.38
C CYS A 206 -22.71 -8.59 8.26
N PHE A 207 -22.36 -8.35 6.99
CA PHE A 207 -23.20 -8.77 5.85
C PHE A 207 -23.32 -10.29 5.72
N GLY A 208 -22.22 -11.03 5.92
CA GLY A 208 -22.25 -12.49 5.94
C GLY A 208 -23.04 -13.03 7.14
N ALA A 209 -22.86 -12.46 8.32
CA ALA A 209 -23.54 -12.88 9.56
C ALA A 209 -25.05 -12.62 9.54
N THR A 210 -25.49 -11.56 8.86
CA THR A 210 -26.93 -11.25 8.70
C THR A 210 -27.59 -12.01 7.55
N GLY A 211 -26.83 -12.76 6.76
CA GLY A 211 -27.33 -13.54 5.63
C GLY A 211 -27.69 -12.68 4.41
N ILE A 212 -27.29 -11.41 4.36
CA ILE A 212 -27.39 -10.57 3.15
C ILE A 212 -26.48 -11.15 2.05
N LEU A 213 -25.31 -11.67 2.47
CA LEU A 213 -24.43 -12.45 1.62
C LEU A 213 -24.34 -13.88 2.13
N SER A 214 -24.30 -14.86 1.22
CA SER A 214 -23.90 -16.21 1.56
C SER A 214 -22.40 -16.26 1.94
N PRO A 215 -21.93 -17.32 2.64
CA PRO A 215 -20.52 -17.46 2.98
C PRO A 215 -19.58 -17.41 1.75
N ILE A 216 -20.00 -17.98 0.62
CA ILE A 216 -19.23 -17.96 -0.63
C ILE A 216 -19.15 -16.54 -1.17
N GLU A 217 -20.27 -15.82 -1.23
CA GLU A 217 -20.31 -14.43 -1.71
C GLU A 217 -19.55 -13.46 -0.82
N THR A 218 -19.56 -13.71 0.50
CA THR A 218 -18.84 -12.88 1.49
C THR A 218 -17.34 -12.88 1.20
N PHE A 219 -16.76 -14.03 0.88
CA PHE A 219 -15.32 -14.15 0.64
C PHE A 219 -14.92 -14.19 -0.85
N ALA A 220 -15.87 -14.18 -1.77
CA ALA A 220 -15.60 -14.23 -3.22
C ALA A 220 -14.67 -13.11 -3.69
N GLY A 221 -14.75 -11.91 -3.10
CA GLY A 221 -13.89 -10.78 -3.43
C GLY A 221 -12.39 -11.07 -3.23
N PHE A 222 -12.01 -11.91 -2.26
CA PHE A 222 -10.62 -12.29 -2.01
C PHE A 222 -10.07 -13.27 -3.06
N ALA A 223 -10.94 -14.03 -3.72
CA ALA A 223 -10.57 -14.93 -4.80
C ALA A 223 -10.53 -14.24 -6.17
N ASN A 224 -10.76 -12.92 -6.22
CA ASN A 224 -10.77 -12.18 -7.47
C ASN A 224 -9.35 -12.15 -8.10
N PRO A 225 -9.21 -12.49 -9.39
CA PRO A 225 -7.92 -12.50 -10.08
C PRO A 225 -7.15 -11.17 -9.99
N VAL A 226 -7.86 -10.04 -9.95
CA VAL A 226 -7.27 -8.70 -9.87
C VAL A 226 -6.65 -8.44 -8.49
N VAL A 227 -7.26 -8.91 -7.40
CA VAL A 227 -6.66 -8.85 -6.05
C VAL A 227 -5.34 -9.60 -6.03
N ALA A 228 -5.30 -10.79 -6.62
CA ALA A 228 -4.08 -11.58 -6.72
C ALA A 228 -3.00 -10.87 -7.58
N ALA A 229 -3.41 -10.21 -8.67
CA ALA A 229 -2.51 -9.43 -9.53
C ALA A 229 -1.86 -8.27 -8.76
N ILE A 230 -2.62 -7.53 -7.95
CA ILE A 230 -2.10 -6.43 -7.12
C ILE A 230 -1.03 -6.93 -6.15
N GLY A 231 -1.27 -8.08 -5.51
CA GLY A 231 -0.29 -8.73 -4.63
C GLY A 231 1.02 -9.05 -5.35
N ALA A 232 0.93 -9.61 -6.56
CA ALA A 232 2.10 -9.87 -7.39
C ALA A 232 2.81 -8.57 -7.84
N LEU A 233 2.07 -7.50 -8.16
CA LEU A 233 2.62 -6.21 -8.54
C LEU A 233 3.36 -5.50 -7.41
N PHE A 234 2.96 -5.69 -6.14
CA PHE A 234 3.75 -5.25 -4.99
C PHE A 234 5.12 -5.91 -4.96
N ILE A 235 5.19 -7.21 -5.26
CA ILE A 235 6.45 -7.95 -5.34
C ILE A 235 7.30 -7.45 -6.52
N VAL A 236 6.70 -7.22 -7.69
CA VAL A 236 7.41 -6.64 -8.85
C VAL A 236 8.00 -5.27 -8.51
N SER A 237 7.20 -4.41 -7.87
CA SER A 237 7.63 -3.07 -7.47
C SER A 237 8.75 -3.11 -6.43
N ALA A 238 8.68 -4.04 -5.45
CA ALA A 238 9.75 -4.26 -4.50
C ALA A 238 11.02 -4.76 -5.18
N ALA A 239 10.94 -5.71 -6.12
CA ALA A 239 12.10 -6.21 -6.83
C ALA A 239 12.83 -5.09 -7.59
N LEU A 240 12.10 -4.18 -8.23
CA LEU A 240 12.68 -3.01 -8.91
C LEU A 240 13.37 -2.03 -7.94
N ARG A 241 12.85 -1.92 -6.72
CA ARG A 241 13.46 -1.13 -5.64
C ARG A 241 14.75 -1.80 -5.14
N GLU A 242 14.71 -3.11 -4.85
CA GLU A 242 15.87 -3.87 -4.34
C GLU A 242 17.03 -3.91 -5.35
N THR A 243 16.74 -3.97 -6.65
CA THR A 243 17.78 -3.95 -7.69
C THR A 243 18.31 -2.55 -8.01
N GLY A 244 17.72 -1.49 -7.44
CA GLY A 244 18.06 -0.10 -7.78
C GLY A 244 17.65 0.31 -9.20
N ALA A 245 16.74 -0.44 -9.85
CA ALA A 245 16.26 -0.10 -11.19
C ALA A 245 15.54 1.25 -11.24
N LEU A 246 14.79 1.55 -10.19
CA LEU A 246 14.12 2.84 -10.02
C LEU A 246 15.15 3.98 -9.86
N GLU A 247 16.21 3.80 -9.07
CA GLU A 247 17.26 4.80 -8.90
C GLU A 247 18.09 5.00 -10.18
N MET A 248 18.42 3.91 -10.88
CA MET A 248 19.14 3.95 -12.15
C MET A 248 18.37 4.71 -13.24
N THR A 249 17.05 4.59 -13.26
CA THR A 249 16.19 5.28 -14.22
C THR A 249 15.95 6.73 -13.79
N LEU A 250 15.42 6.97 -12.59
CA LEU A 250 14.99 8.30 -12.14
C LEU A 250 16.15 9.21 -11.70
N GLY A 251 17.19 8.67 -11.05
CA GLY A 251 18.33 9.44 -10.53
C GLY A 251 19.17 10.12 -11.62
N ARG A 252 19.18 9.58 -12.84
CA ARG A 252 19.87 10.18 -13.99
C ARG A 252 19.21 11.47 -14.49
N PHE A 253 17.90 11.65 -14.26
CA PHE A 253 17.17 12.76 -14.86
C PHE A 253 17.30 14.08 -14.10
N LEU A 254 17.56 14.05 -12.78
CA LEU A 254 17.63 15.27 -11.96
C LEU A 254 18.77 16.22 -12.39
N GLY A 255 19.91 15.67 -12.80
CA GLY A 255 21.04 16.41 -13.38
C GLY A 255 21.51 17.58 -12.51
N ARG A 256 22.13 18.60 -13.14
CA ARG A 256 22.46 19.87 -12.48
C ARG A 256 21.22 20.76 -12.34
N TYR A 257 21.16 21.53 -11.25
CA TYR A 257 20.13 22.56 -11.08
C TYR A 257 20.12 23.53 -12.26
N SER A 258 18.93 23.73 -12.85
CA SER A 258 18.74 24.57 -14.03
C SER A 258 17.50 25.46 -13.92
N GLY A 259 17.12 25.79 -12.68
CA GLY A 259 15.89 26.49 -12.32
C GLY A 259 14.77 25.56 -11.88
N VAL A 260 13.88 26.04 -11.01
CA VAL A 260 12.79 25.24 -10.39
C VAL A 260 11.95 24.53 -11.44
N ARG A 261 11.45 25.24 -12.46
CA ARG A 261 10.56 24.64 -13.49
C ARG A 261 11.24 23.53 -14.29
N ARG A 262 12.50 23.75 -14.69
CA ARG A 262 13.23 22.83 -15.56
C ARG A 262 13.66 21.58 -14.79
N SER A 263 14.09 21.75 -13.54
CA SER A 263 14.36 20.64 -12.62
C SER A 263 13.09 19.87 -12.24
N MET A 264 11.97 20.58 -12.04
CA MET A 264 10.68 19.94 -11.79
C MET A 264 10.23 19.10 -12.97
N ALA A 265 10.27 19.63 -14.20
CA ALA A 265 9.91 18.87 -15.41
C ALA A 265 10.79 17.62 -15.60
N ARG A 266 12.09 17.72 -15.33
CA ARG A 266 13.02 16.58 -15.38
C ARG A 266 12.72 15.51 -14.34
N MET A 267 12.08 15.87 -13.23
CA MET A 267 11.66 14.94 -12.20
C MET A 267 10.27 14.36 -12.52
N THR A 268 9.27 15.21 -12.75
CA THR A 268 7.88 14.80 -12.85
C THR A 268 7.59 13.97 -14.10
N LEU A 269 8.27 14.22 -15.23
CA LEU A 269 7.99 13.49 -16.48
C LEU A 269 8.44 12.02 -16.42
N PRO A 270 9.68 11.69 -16.01
CA PRO A 270 10.08 10.30 -15.81
C PRO A 270 9.28 9.60 -14.70
N VAL A 271 8.95 10.31 -13.62
CA VAL A 271 8.11 9.77 -12.53
C VAL A 271 6.74 9.39 -13.07
N ALA A 272 6.05 10.28 -13.78
CA ALA A 272 4.74 10.00 -14.35
C ALA A 272 4.79 8.83 -15.35
N GLY A 273 5.79 8.82 -16.24
CA GLY A 273 5.97 7.73 -17.21
C GLY A 273 6.23 6.37 -16.55
N LEU A 274 6.96 6.35 -15.43
CA LEU A 274 7.22 5.11 -14.69
C LEU A 274 6.02 4.67 -13.83
N SER A 275 5.31 5.62 -13.23
CA SER A 275 4.07 5.38 -12.47
C SER A 275 2.93 4.85 -13.31
N ALA A 276 2.96 5.07 -14.63
CA ALA A 276 2.03 4.45 -15.55
C ALA A 276 2.11 2.90 -15.48
N PHE A 277 3.19 2.31 -14.98
CA PHE A 277 3.38 0.86 -14.97
C PHE A 277 3.71 0.30 -13.58
N LEU A 278 3.84 1.15 -12.57
CA LEU A 278 4.26 0.79 -11.23
C LEU A 278 3.42 1.51 -10.19
N ASN A 279 3.27 0.88 -9.02
CA ASN A 279 2.59 1.48 -7.90
C ASN A 279 3.30 2.76 -7.43
N ASN A 280 2.52 3.76 -7.03
CA ASN A 280 3.01 5.09 -6.65
C ASN A 280 3.92 5.06 -5.41
N ALA A 281 3.59 4.26 -4.39
CA ALA A 281 4.29 4.29 -3.09
C ALA A 281 5.79 3.95 -3.15
N PRO A 282 6.23 2.88 -3.82
CA PRO A 282 7.66 2.59 -3.98
C PRO A 282 8.44 3.70 -4.69
N ILE A 283 7.85 4.33 -5.72
CA ILE A 283 8.48 5.43 -6.45
C ILE A 283 8.69 6.62 -5.52
N VAL A 284 7.64 7.03 -4.81
CA VAL A 284 7.69 8.21 -3.93
C VAL A 284 8.61 7.96 -2.72
N ALA A 285 8.52 6.79 -2.08
CA ALA A 285 9.36 6.43 -0.94
C ALA A 285 10.85 6.48 -1.29
N MET A 286 11.23 6.00 -2.47
CA MET A 286 12.63 6.00 -2.92
C MET A 286 13.07 7.39 -3.40
N MET A 287 12.24 8.10 -4.16
CA MET A 287 12.60 9.40 -4.71
C MET A 287 12.67 10.51 -3.66
N THR A 288 11.92 10.39 -2.56
CA THR A 288 11.91 11.37 -1.47
C THR A 288 13.32 11.63 -0.91
N PRO A 289 14.07 10.64 -0.40
CA PRO A 289 15.43 10.86 0.08
C PRO A 289 16.39 11.30 -1.03
N THR A 290 16.27 10.78 -2.25
CA THR A 290 17.10 11.20 -3.39
C THR A 290 16.87 12.67 -3.75
N LEU A 291 15.63 13.14 -3.70
CA LEU A 291 15.29 14.54 -3.97
C LEU A 291 15.76 15.46 -2.86
N ILE A 292 15.65 15.04 -1.60
CA ILE A 292 16.16 15.81 -0.46
C ILE A 292 17.68 15.98 -0.59
N ASP A 293 18.42 14.90 -0.84
CA ASP A 293 19.87 14.97 -1.03
C ASP A 293 20.25 15.79 -2.28
N TRP A 294 19.54 15.62 -3.39
CA TRP A 294 19.76 16.45 -4.58
C TRP A 294 19.49 17.93 -4.31
N ALA A 295 18.42 18.25 -3.59
CA ALA A 295 18.03 19.61 -3.22
C ALA A 295 19.07 20.24 -2.29
N ARG A 296 19.55 19.48 -1.30
CA ARG A 296 20.65 19.86 -0.38
C ARG A 296 21.93 20.20 -1.13
N ARG A 297 22.39 19.31 -2.03
CA ARG A 297 23.61 19.52 -2.85
C ARG A 297 23.55 20.77 -3.73
N HIS A 298 22.34 21.18 -4.13
CA HIS A 298 22.13 22.36 -4.97
C HIS A 298 21.62 23.58 -4.20
N ARG A 299 21.53 23.51 -2.86
CA ARG A 299 21.04 24.58 -1.96
C ARG A 299 19.66 25.10 -2.37
N VAL A 300 18.73 24.20 -2.66
CA VAL A 300 17.33 24.53 -2.96
C VAL A 300 16.38 23.84 -1.98
N PRO A 301 15.23 24.45 -1.63
CA PRO A 301 14.27 23.82 -0.72
C PRO A 301 13.68 22.53 -1.31
N ALA A 302 13.78 21.40 -0.59
CA ALA A 302 13.18 20.12 -1.01
C ALA A 302 11.64 20.19 -1.06
N SER A 303 11.05 21.04 -0.21
CA SER A 303 9.62 21.40 -0.17
C SER A 303 9.05 21.97 -1.49
N LYS A 304 9.89 22.32 -2.47
CA LYS A 304 9.43 22.66 -3.83
C LYS A 304 9.16 21.46 -4.73
N PHE A 305 9.67 20.28 -4.37
CA PHE A 305 9.70 19.12 -5.26
C PHE A 305 8.90 17.93 -4.72
N LEU A 306 8.73 17.81 -3.40
CA LEU A 306 8.12 16.62 -2.81
C LEU A 306 6.60 16.47 -3.05
N ILE A 307 5.79 17.55 -2.96
CA ILE A 307 4.38 17.49 -3.39
C ILE A 307 4.27 17.19 -4.91
N PRO A 308 4.99 17.91 -5.80
CA PRO A 308 4.98 17.59 -7.23
C PRO A 308 5.43 16.17 -7.57
N LEU A 309 6.37 15.58 -6.81
CA LEU A 309 6.75 14.18 -6.95
C LEU A 309 5.54 13.26 -6.73
N SER A 310 4.83 13.46 -5.62
CA SER A 310 3.68 12.62 -5.26
C SER A 310 2.55 12.77 -6.30
N TYR A 311 2.22 14.00 -6.67
CA TYR A 311 1.16 14.27 -7.65
C TYR A 311 1.51 13.77 -9.05
N ALA A 312 2.78 13.88 -9.48
CA ALA A 312 3.20 13.32 -10.77
C ALA A 312 3.09 11.80 -10.81
N SER A 313 3.34 11.11 -9.69
CA SER A 313 3.16 9.65 -9.63
C SER A 313 1.69 9.27 -9.85
N ILE A 314 0.76 9.96 -9.16
CA ILE A 314 -0.68 9.75 -9.34
C ILE A 314 -1.11 10.07 -10.77
N LEU A 315 -0.76 11.23 -11.31
CA LEU A 315 -1.14 11.63 -12.67
C LEU A 315 -0.68 10.63 -13.74
N GLY A 316 0.54 10.10 -13.60
CA GLY A 316 1.06 9.06 -14.49
C GLY A 316 0.27 7.76 -14.42
N SER A 317 -0.09 7.35 -13.19
CA SER A 317 -0.81 6.09 -12.93
C SER A 317 -2.21 6.03 -13.53
N LEU A 318 -2.83 7.16 -13.86
CA LEU A 318 -4.15 7.24 -14.49
C LEU A 318 -4.18 6.73 -15.93
N THR A 319 -3.02 6.51 -16.55
CA THR A 319 -2.93 6.18 -17.98
C THR A 319 -3.06 4.69 -18.30
N THR A 320 -2.93 3.81 -17.30
CA THR A 320 -3.05 2.36 -17.51
C THR A 320 -3.89 1.72 -16.41
N VAL A 321 -4.39 0.52 -16.69
CA VAL A 321 -5.10 -0.29 -15.69
C VAL A 321 -4.22 -0.65 -14.50
N ILE A 322 -2.90 -0.84 -14.68
CA ILE A 322 -1.97 -1.30 -13.64
C ILE A 322 -1.47 -0.16 -12.75
N GLY A 323 -1.48 1.08 -13.23
CA GLY A 323 -0.79 2.18 -12.57
C GLY A 323 -1.21 2.40 -11.12
N THR A 324 -2.48 2.16 -10.78
CA THR A 324 -2.98 2.31 -9.41
C THR A 324 -3.95 1.19 -8.99
N SER A 325 -3.87 0.82 -7.72
CA SER A 325 -4.73 -0.19 -7.11
C SER A 325 -6.22 0.19 -7.15
N THR A 326 -6.53 1.49 -7.23
CA THR A 326 -7.90 2.00 -7.34
C THR A 326 -8.54 1.66 -8.69
N ILE A 327 -7.81 1.82 -9.79
CA ILE A 327 -8.29 1.43 -11.13
C ILE A 327 -8.37 -0.10 -11.23
N LEU A 328 -7.42 -0.82 -10.66
CA LEU A 328 -7.51 -2.29 -10.58
C LEU A 328 -8.75 -2.74 -9.80
N THR A 329 -9.10 -2.06 -8.71
CA THR A 329 -10.33 -2.34 -7.95
C THR A 329 -11.58 -2.16 -8.83
N ILE A 330 -11.64 -1.09 -9.63
CA ILE A 330 -12.72 -0.88 -10.62
C ILE A 330 -12.76 -2.04 -11.61
N VAL A 331 -11.62 -2.46 -12.17
CA VAL A 331 -11.58 -3.58 -13.12
C VAL A 331 -12.08 -4.87 -12.49
N GLY A 332 -11.73 -5.14 -11.23
CA GLY A 332 -12.27 -6.28 -10.48
C GLY A 332 -13.79 -6.22 -10.31
N LEU A 333 -14.34 -5.02 -10.08
CA LEU A 333 -15.78 -4.79 -9.95
C LEU A 333 -16.52 -4.86 -11.30
N VAL A 334 -15.90 -4.40 -12.39
CA VAL A 334 -16.41 -4.53 -13.77
C VAL A 334 -16.55 -6.00 -14.14
N ASP A 335 -15.52 -6.80 -13.86
CA ASP A 335 -15.52 -8.25 -14.08
C ASP A 335 -16.61 -8.94 -13.25
N GLN A 336 -16.70 -8.59 -11.96
CA GLN A 336 -17.73 -9.13 -11.06
C GLN A 336 -19.16 -8.78 -11.49
N ALA A 337 -19.37 -7.58 -12.05
CA ALA A 337 -20.65 -7.13 -12.57
C ALA A 337 -21.00 -7.75 -13.94
N GLY A 338 -20.10 -8.52 -14.54
CA GLY A 338 -20.29 -9.13 -15.86
C GLY A 338 -20.30 -8.12 -17.01
N LEU A 339 -19.69 -6.95 -16.81
CA LEU A 339 -19.53 -5.92 -17.83
C LEU A 339 -18.36 -6.27 -18.77
N GLU A 340 -18.31 -5.62 -19.93
CA GLU A 340 -17.21 -5.81 -20.88
C GLU A 340 -15.85 -5.51 -20.20
N PRO A 341 -14.87 -6.43 -20.24
CA PRO A 341 -13.57 -6.21 -19.63
C PRO A 341 -12.87 -4.96 -20.15
N TRP A 342 -12.05 -4.32 -19.30
CA TRP A 342 -11.26 -3.17 -19.71
C TRP A 342 -10.00 -3.62 -20.45
N HIS A 343 -9.70 -2.97 -21.57
CA HIS A 343 -8.39 -3.12 -22.19
C HIS A 343 -7.30 -2.48 -21.32
N PHE A 344 -6.05 -2.89 -21.49
CA PHE A 344 -4.93 -2.41 -20.67
C PHE A 344 -4.78 -0.88 -20.68
N PHE A 345 -4.99 -0.25 -21.85
CA PHE A 345 -4.91 1.20 -22.05
C PHE A 345 -6.30 1.86 -22.14
N GLU A 346 -7.37 1.22 -21.66
CA GLU A 346 -8.72 1.80 -21.61
C GLU A 346 -8.74 3.20 -20.96
N PRO A 347 -8.09 3.46 -19.80
CA PRO A 347 -8.13 4.78 -19.19
C PRO A 347 -7.17 5.78 -19.87
N ALA A 348 -6.30 5.34 -20.78
CA ALA A 348 -5.23 6.17 -21.35
C ALA A 348 -5.72 7.45 -22.04
N PRO A 349 -6.81 7.46 -22.84
CA PRO A 349 -7.27 8.68 -23.49
C PRO A 349 -7.59 9.80 -22.49
N ILE A 350 -8.27 9.50 -21.38
CA ILE A 350 -8.54 10.49 -20.32
C ILE A 350 -7.30 10.72 -19.47
N GLY A 351 -6.60 9.64 -19.08
CA GLY A 351 -5.42 9.70 -18.24
C GLY A 351 -4.35 10.61 -18.82
N VAL A 352 -4.10 10.56 -20.13
CA VAL A 352 -3.14 11.43 -20.82
C VAL A 352 -3.61 12.89 -20.82
N LEU A 353 -4.90 13.16 -21.02
CA LEU A 353 -5.44 14.52 -20.97
C LEU A 353 -5.31 15.12 -19.57
N ILE A 354 -5.68 14.35 -18.53
CA ILE A 354 -5.57 14.75 -17.12
C ILE A 354 -4.10 14.91 -16.74
N ALA A 355 -3.25 13.94 -17.07
CA ALA A 355 -1.82 14.01 -16.79
C ALA A 355 -1.17 15.23 -17.44
N SER A 356 -1.55 15.55 -18.69
CA SER A 356 -1.06 16.73 -19.39
C SER A 356 -1.50 18.03 -18.71
N ALA A 357 -2.79 18.16 -18.37
CA ALA A 357 -3.31 19.33 -17.67
C ALA A 357 -2.70 19.50 -16.27
N GLY A 358 -2.61 18.41 -15.52
CA GLY A 358 -1.98 18.37 -14.20
C GLY A 358 -0.48 18.68 -14.26
N PHE A 359 0.23 18.18 -15.27
CA PHE A 359 1.64 18.49 -15.48
C PHE A 359 1.86 19.97 -15.79
N LEU A 360 1.02 20.58 -16.64
CA LEU A 360 1.05 22.03 -16.88
C LEU A 360 0.80 22.81 -15.58
N TYR A 361 -0.18 22.38 -14.77
CA TYR A 361 -0.42 22.98 -13.46
C TYR A 361 0.82 22.88 -12.54
N LEU A 362 1.43 21.69 -12.45
CA LEU A 362 2.63 21.45 -11.64
C LEU A 362 3.82 22.30 -12.10
N LEU A 363 4.00 22.54 -13.40
CA LEU A 363 5.13 23.33 -13.90
C LEU A 363 4.94 24.84 -13.78
N PHE A 364 3.71 25.33 -13.99
CA PHE A 364 3.46 26.75 -14.11
C PHE A 364 2.83 27.37 -12.86
N ILE A 365 1.91 26.68 -12.18
CA ILE A 365 1.10 27.25 -11.10
C ILE A 365 1.58 26.78 -9.73
N ALA A 366 1.76 25.46 -9.54
CA ALA A 366 2.18 24.88 -8.26
C ALA A 366 3.47 25.49 -7.68
N PRO A 367 4.54 25.80 -8.45
CA PRO A 367 5.80 26.29 -7.88
C PRO A 367 5.69 27.68 -7.24
N ARG A 368 4.61 28.41 -7.55
CA ARG A 368 4.30 29.71 -6.92
C ARG A 368 3.50 29.58 -5.63
N ARG A 369 2.89 28.41 -5.40
CA ARG A 369 2.03 28.11 -4.24
C ARG A 369 2.71 27.23 -3.20
N LEU A 370 3.75 26.51 -3.61
CA LEU A 370 4.54 25.66 -2.73
C LEU A 370 5.38 26.50 -1.75
N PRO A 371 5.52 26.07 -0.50
CA PRO A 371 6.32 26.76 0.48
C PRO A 371 7.81 26.66 0.17
N ASP A 372 8.55 27.68 0.62
CA ASP A 372 10.01 27.71 0.61
C ASP A 372 10.50 27.32 2.02
N HIS A 373 10.13 26.12 2.47
CA HIS A 373 10.66 25.60 3.74
C HIS A 373 12.07 25.09 3.48
N VAL A 374 13.04 25.88 3.92
CA VAL A 374 14.37 25.40 4.24
C VAL A 374 14.18 24.44 5.42
N ASP A 375 14.68 23.22 5.28
CA ASP A 375 14.33 22.10 6.16
C ASP A 375 14.43 22.50 7.65
N ALA A 376 13.40 22.23 8.46
CA ALA A 376 13.51 22.30 9.93
C ALA A 376 14.57 21.31 10.47
N THR A 377 14.99 20.38 9.61
CA THR A 377 16.11 19.47 9.81
C THR A 377 17.48 20.12 9.54
N GLU A 378 17.59 21.32 8.94
CA GLU A 378 18.88 22.02 8.82
C GLU A 378 19.45 22.42 10.18
N GLU A 379 18.61 22.70 11.18
CA GLU A 379 19.12 23.03 12.54
C GLU A 379 19.52 21.80 13.36
N LEU A 380 19.05 20.59 12.98
CA LEU A 380 19.27 19.35 13.73
C LEU A 380 20.20 18.34 13.02
N ASP A 381 20.17 18.21 11.68
CA ASP A 381 20.97 17.24 10.89
C ASP A 381 22.32 17.82 10.42
N ASP A 382 22.44 19.14 10.24
CA ASP A 382 23.72 19.80 9.91
C ASP A 382 24.67 19.86 11.12
N ARG A 383 24.15 19.55 12.31
CA ARG A 383 24.93 19.37 13.55
C ARG A 383 25.39 17.93 13.81
N SER A 384 25.00 16.95 12.99
CA SER A 384 25.16 15.52 13.36
C SER A 384 25.79 14.58 12.33
N ARG A 385 26.29 15.07 11.18
CA ARG A 385 27.05 14.22 10.24
C ARG A 385 28.48 14.71 10.07
N GLU A 386 29.32 14.39 11.05
CA GLU A 386 30.78 14.48 10.93
C GLU A 386 31.25 13.41 9.93
N TYR A 387 31.76 13.83 8.78
CA TYR A 387 32.45 12.97 7.81
C TYR A 387 33.93 12.92 8.14
N THR A 388 34.54 11.74 8.02
CA THR A 388 35.97 11.55 8.21
C THR A 388 36.72 11.55 6.86
N ALA A 389 37.83 12.27 6.77
CA ALA A 389 38.71 12.32 5.61
C ALA A 389 40.15 11.99 6.01
N ALA A 390 40.81 11.10 5.27
CA ALA A 390 42.23 10.78 5.49
C ALA A 390 43.11 11.43 4.42
N MET A 391 44.11 12.19 4.86
CA MET A 391 45.09 12.87 4.02
C MET A 391 46.49 12.35 4.36
N ARG A 392 47.31 12.08 3.36
CA ARG A 392 48.71 11.68 3.52
C ARG A 392 49.63 12.89 3.40
N VAL A 393 50.58 13.00 4.32
CA VAL A 393 51.71 13.94 4.20
C VAL A 393 52.72 13.38 3.20
N THR A 394 52.92 14.05 2.07
CA THR A 394 53.84 13.59 1.01
C THR A 394 55.31 13.72 1.44
N GLU A 395 56.22 12.96 0.82
CA GLU A 395 57.66 13.03 1.14
C GLU A 395 58.27 14.42 0.90
N ASP A 396 57.80 15.13 -0.14
CA ASP A 396 58.19 16.52 -0.46
C ASP A 396 57.33 17.59 0.22
N SER A 397 56.57 17.22 1.27
CA SER A 397 55.62 18.14 1.90
C SER A 397 56.33 19.21 2.72
N PRO A 398 56.01 20.52 2.55
CA PRO A 398 56.51 21.58 3.42
C PRO A 398 55.95 21.48 4.85
N LEU A 399 54.95 20.62 5.07
CA LEU A 399 54.37 20.34 6.38
C LEU A 399 55.22 19.32 7.18
N SER A 400 56.15 18.61 6.52
CA SER A 400 57.10 17.76 7.23
C SER A 400 57.96 18.61 8.16
N SER A 401 58.10 18.20 9.42
CA SER A 401 58.79 18.92 10.50
C SER A 401 58.10 20.16 11.09
N GLN A 402 56.87 20.50 10.66
CA GLN A 402 56.05 21.53 11.31
C GLN A 402 55.18 20.94 12.42
N SER A 403 54.88 21.73 13.45
CA SER A 403 53.82 21.36 14.40
C SER A 403 52.43 21.44 13.76
N VAL A 404 51.44 20.74 14.31
CA VAL A 404 50.04 20.80 13.84
C VAL A 404 49.48 22.23 13.90
N GLU A 405 49.93 23.04 14.85
CA GLU A 405 49.57 24.45 14.95
C GLU A 405 50.27 25.32 13.89
N GLU A 406 51.56 25.13 13.67
CA GLU A 406 52.33 25.82 12.62
C GLU A 406 51.81 25.50 11.22
N ALA A 407 51.38 24.26 11.01
CA ALA A 407 50.76 23.77 9.77
C ALA A 407 49.31 24.27 9.57
N ALA A 408 48.76 25.02 10.53
CA ALA A 408 47.37 25.50 10.56
C ALA A 408 46.31 24.39 10.39
N LEU A 409 46.64 23.13 10.74
CA LEU A 409 45.74 21.98 10.60
C LEU A 409 44.80 21.78 11.80
N ARG A 410 44.97 22.58 12.87
CA ARG A 410 44.17 22.53 14.10
C ARG A 410 42.87 23.34 14.03
N ASN A 411 42.89 24.49 13.36
CA ASN A 411 41.82 25.50 13.38
C ASN A 411 41.15 25.64 12.01
N LEU A 412 40.93 24.53 11.30
CA LEU A 412 40.23 24.55 10.02
C LEU A 412 38.73 24.80 10.24
N PRO A 413 38.09 25.73 9.50
CA PRO A 413 36.67 26.03 9.68
C PRO A 413 35.81 24.82 9.34
N GLY A 414 35.28 24.15 10.37
CA GLY A 414 34.41 22.98 10.22
C GLY A 414 35.14 21.65 9.99
N LEU A 415 36.44 21.56 10.25
CA LEU A 415 37.24 20.33 10.23
C LEU A 415 38.17 20.26 11.44
N PHE A 416 38.28 19.09 12.04
CA PHE A 416 39.15 18.83 13.18
C PHE A 416 40.09 17.68 12.89
N LEU A 417 41.39 17.86 13.10
CA LEU A 417 42.35 16.75 13.05
C LEU A 417 42.15 15.86 14.28
N VAL A 418 41.69 14.64 14.05
CA VAL A 418 41.31 13.69 15.11
C VAL A 418 42.48 12.80 15.48
N GLU A 419 43.19 12.29 14.47
CA GLU A 419 44.23 11.27 14.63
C GLU A 419 45.36 11.46 13.62
N ILE A 420 46.57 11.10 14.04
CA ILE A 420 47.72 10.90 13.15
C ILE A 420 48.10 9.42 13.23
N ASP A 421 48.00 8.71 12.11
CA ASP A 421 48.49 7.35 11.98
C ASP A 421 49.90 7.35 11.38
N ARG A 422 50.86 6.98 12.23
CA ARG A 422 52.29 6.83 11.92
C ARG A 422 52.64 5.34 11.83
N GLY A 423 51.86 4.59 11.06
CA GLY A 423 52.06 3.16 10.82
C GLY A 423 51.80 2.29 12.05
N ALA A 424 52.79 2.10 12.91
CA ALA A 424 52.67 1.27 14.11
C ALA A 424 52.15 2.04 15.34
N HIS A 425 52.09 3.37 15.25
CA HIS A 425 51.72 4.25 16.37
C HIS A 425 50.61 5.20 15.94
N LEU A 426 49.47 5.08 16.63
CA LEU A 426 48.32 5.97 16.48
C LEU A 426 48.42 7.07 17.53
N ILE A 427 48.50 8.32 17.09
CA ILE A 427 48.63 9.50 17.96
C ILE A 427 47.24 10.15 18.09
N THR A 428 46.67 10.06 19.29
CA THR A 428 45.37 10.64 19.67
C THR A 428 45.33 10.90 21.18
N PRO A 429 44.88 12.08 21.67
CA PRO A 429 44.48 13.25 20.90
C PRO A 429 45.70 13.97 20.32
N VAL A 430 45.53 14.62 19.17
CA VAL A 430 46.60 15.35 18.51
C VAL A 430 46.87 16.68 19.23
N GLY A 431 48.06 16.82 19.80
CA GLY A 431 48.53 18.04 20.47
C GLY A 431 48.85 19.16 19.47
N PRO A 432 48.85 20.44 19.88
CA PRO A 432 49.21 21.56 19.01
C PRO A 432 50.70 21.51 18.62
N ASP A 433 51.54 21.05 19.55
CA ASP A 433 52.99 20.91 19.40
C ASP A 433 53.41 19.61 18.72
N GLU A 434 52.45 18.76 18.30
CA GLU A 434 52.78 17.48 17.66
C GLU A 434 53.40 17.73 16.29
N VAL A 435 54.60 17.20 16.06
CA VAL A 435 55.36 17.43 14.83
C VAL A 435 54.97 16.40 13.77
N LEU A 436 54.56 16.89 12.59
CA LEU A 436 54.18 16.09 11.44
C LEU A 436 55.41 15.48 10.77
N GLN A 437 55.30 14.22 10.37
CA GLN A 437 56.35 13.48 9.65
C GLN A 437 55.88 13.10 8.25
N SER A 438 56.82 13.00 7.32
CA SER A 438 56.54 12.51 5.97
C SER A 438 55.98 11.08 6.04
N GLY A 439 54.88 10.84 5.33
CA GLY A 439 54.17 9.56 5.34
C GLY A 439 53.08 9.42 6.41
N ASP A 440 52.93 10.40 7.32
CA ASP A 440 51.82 10.43 8.29
C ASP A 440 50.46 10.46 7.57
N ILE A 441 49.50 9.69 8.09
CA ILE A 441 48.10 9.73 7.65
C ILE A 441 47.29 10.54 8.68
N LEU A 442 46.80 11.69 8.24
CA LEU A 442 46.03 12.64 9.02
C LEU A 442 44.54 12.40 8.83
N VAL A 443 43.83 12.07 9.90
CA VAL A 443 42.40 11.77 9.89
C VAL A 443 41.63 12.98 10.42
N PHE A 444 40.88 13.66 9.55
CA PHE A 444 40.06 14.82 9.88
C PHE A 444 38.58 14.42 10.02
N ALA A 445 37.86 14.94 11.01
CA ALA A 445 36.40 14.82 11.12
C ALA A 445 35.74 16.20 10.96
N GLY A 446 34.67 16.28 10.18
CA GLY A 446 33.92 17.53 9.98
C GLY A 446 33.00 17.53 8.76
N VAL A 447 32.70 18.72 8.23
CA VAL A 447 31.71 18.89 7.16
C VAL A 447 32.30 18.53 5.79
N LEU A 448 31.58 17.74 4.99
CA LEU A 448 32.04 17.20 3.69
C LEU A 448 32.51 18.30 2.70
N SER A 449 31.89 19.49 2.75
CA SER A 449 32.22 20.62 1.87
C SER A 449 33.66 21.11 2.02
N THR A 450 34.26 20.90 3.19
CA THR A 450 35.56 21.47 3.55
C THR A 450 36.73 20.53 3.19
N ILE A 451 36.45 19.26 2.84
CA ILE A 451 37.46 18.28 2.41
C ILE A 451 38.13 18.69 1.08
N ILE A 452 37.41 19.42 0.22
CA ILE A 452 37.97 19.94 -1.05
C ILE A 452 39.04 21.00 -0.77
N ASP A 453 38.93 21.75 0.32
CA ASP A 453 39.91 22.78 0.69
C ASP A 453 41.18 22.15 1.27
N LEU A 454 41.08 20.99 1.95
CA LEU A 454 42.23 20.19 2.40
C LEU A 454 43.11 19.72 1.22
N GLN A 455 42.51 19.36 0.08
CA GLN A 455 43.24 18.95 -1.13
C GLN A 455 44.03 20.07 -1.80
N ARG A 456 43.76 21.33 -1.44
CA ARG A 456 44.48 22.49 -1.96
C ARG A 456 45.72 22.83 -1.13
N THR A 457 45.87 22.21 0.05
CA THR A 457 47.05 22.36 0.90
C THR A 457 48.24 21.64 0.28
N ARG A 458 49.30 22.39 0.02
CA ARG A 458 50.50 21.87 -0.65
C ARG A 458 51.19 20.82 0.23
N GLY A 459 51.36 19.61 -0.30
CA GLY A 459 51.98 18.48 0.40
C GLY A 459 51.03 17.61 1.22
N LEU A 460 49.71 17.79 1.05
CA LEU A 460 48.68 16.84 1.47
C LEU A 460 48.01 16.24 0.24
N GLU A 461 47.96 14.92 0.17
CA GLU A 461 47.24 14.20 -0.88
C GLU A 461 46.17 13.30 -0.27
N PRO A 462 45.04 13.04 -0.97
CA PRO A 462 44.09 12.04 -0.54
C PRO A 462 44.77 10.68 -0.38
N ALA A 463 44.66 10.06 0.79
CA ALA A 463 45.18 8.71 0.98
C ALA A 463 44.46 7.74 0.03
N ALA A 464 45.18 6.76 -0.53
CA ALA A 464 44.58 5.81 -1.46
C ALA A 464 43.42 5.04 -0.77
N PRO A 465 42.37 4.61 -1.49
CA PRO A 465 41.23 3.91 -0.88
C PRO A 465 41.64 2.70 -0.03
N GLU A 466 42.72 2.01 -0.40
CA GLU A 466 43.28 0.88 0.34
C GLU A 466 43.93 1.28 1.67
N GLU A 467 44.46 2.49 1.76
CA GLU A 467 45.09 3.08 2.95
C GLU A 467 44.03 3.70 3.87
N LEU A 468 42.98 4.29 3.28
CA LEU A 468 41.75 4.65 3.97
C LEU A 468 41.06 3.41 4.58
N LEU A 469 41.07 2.27 3.89
CA LEU A 469 40.51 1.00 4.37
C LEU A 469 41.39 0.30 5.43
N ARG A 470 42.68 0.63 5.52
CA ARG A 470 43.59 0.16 6.58
C ARG A 470 43.51 1.04 7.84
N SER A 471 43.32 2.35 7.66
CA SER A 471 43.16 3.34 8.74
C SER A 471 41.73 3.41 9.28
N LEU A 472 40.71 3.08 8.47
CA LEU A 472 39.35 2.84 8.94
C LEU A 472 39.22 1.40 9.43
N PRO A 473 38.72 1.17 10.65
CA PRO A 473 38.47 -0.19 11.12
C PRO A 473 37.24 -0.81 10.44
N GLY A 474 37.45 -1.56 9.36
CA GLY A 474 36.43 -2.45 8.75
C GLY A 474 36.00 -2.05 7.34
N GLY A 475 36.52 -2.76 6.34
CA GLY A 475 36.24 -2.48 4.95
C GLY A 475 34.80 -2.77 4.51
N ARG A 476 34.22 -1.80 3.79
CA ARG A 476 33.22 -1.84 2.70
C ARG A 476 31.98 -2.77 2.74
N ASN A 477 31.77 -3.62 3.73
CA ASN A 477 30.67 -4.59 3.71
C ASN A 477 30.11 -4.96 5.09
N ARG A 478 30.09 -4.01 6.02
CA ARG A 478 29.56 -4.21 7.38
C ARG A 478 28.26 -3.42 7.58
N PRO A 479 27.12 -4.07 7.89
CA PRO A 479 25.85 -3.39 8.13
C PRO A 479 25.94 -2.45 9.33
N MET A 480 25.17 -1.36 9.27
CA MET A 480 25.00 -0.42 10.37
C MET A 480 23.80 -0.84 11.21
N VAL A 481 24.03 -0.97 12.51
CA VAL A 481 23.08 -1.48 13.50
C VAL A 481 22.94 -0.45 14.61
N GLU A 482 21.71 -0.21 15.02
CA GLU A 482 21.38 0.56 16.21
C GLU A 482 21.01 -0.42 17.33
N ALA A 483 21.71 -0.37 18.46
CA ALA A 483 21.52 -1.27 19.59
C ALA A 483 21.36 -0.53 20.92
N VAL A 484 20.30 -0.84 21.67
CA VAL A 484 20.06 -0.26 23.01
C VAL A 484 20.67 -1.15 24.08
N VAL A 485 21.58 -0.62 24.90
CA VAL A 485 22.26 -1.34 25.98
C VAL A 485 21.24 -1.79 27.02
N SER A 486 21.19 -3.09 27.31
CA SER A 486 20.26 -3.63 28.30
C SER A 486 20.69 -3.35 29.74
N GLY A 487 19.76 -3.37 30.69
CA GLY A 487 20.05 -3.27 32.13
C GLY A 487 20.81 -4.47 32.70
N SER A 488 20.90 -5.58 31.96
CA SER A 488 21.68 -6.78 32.31
C SER A 488 23.00 -6.89 31.55
N SER A 489 23.38 -5.87 30.78
CA SER A 489 24.55 -5.91 29.91
C SER A 489 25.86 -5.88 30.72
N PRO A 490 26.84 -6.75 30.42
CA PRO A 490 28.16 -6.70 31.06
C PRO A 490 28.94 -5.41 30.71
N LEU A 491 28.45 -4.64 29.75
CA LEU A 491 28.98 -3.36 29.32
C LEU A 491 28.68 -2.21 30.30
N ILE A 492 27.73 -2.39 31.21
CA ILE A 492 27.31 -1.33 32.12
C ILE A 492 28.47 -0.93 33.04
N GLY A 493 28.71 0.38 33.13
CA GLY A 493 29.75 0.93 34.00
C GLY A 493 31.17 0.81 33.45
N GLN A 494 31.33 0.26 32.25
CA GLN A 494 32.60 0.22 31.53
C GLN A 494 32.61 1.27 30.42
N SER A 495 33.79 1.81 30.10
CA SER A 495 33.95 2.60 28.88
C SER A 495 34.01 1.69 27.65
N VAL A 496 33.62 2.20 26.47
CA VAL A 496 33.68 1.44 25.21
C VAL A 496 35.07 0.84 24.95
N LYS A 497 36.13 1.56 25.36
CA LYS A 497 37.52 1.08 25.30
C LYS A 497 37.81 0.02 26.35
N ALA A 498 37.39 0.23 27.60
CA ALA A 498 37.64 -0.71 28.70
C ALA A 498 36.92 -2.05 28.50
N SER A 499 35.77 -2.04 27.83
CA SER A 499 34.99 -3.25 27.54
C SER A 499 35.54 -4.06 26.36
N ASN A 500 36.63 -3.61 25.71
CA ASN A 500 37.16 -4.19 24.49
C ASN A 500 36.06 -4.48 23.45
N PHE A 501 35.10 -3.55 23.33
CA PHE A 501 33.85 -3.75 22.59
C PHE A 501 34.07 -4.35 21.19
N ARG A 502 35.11 -3.87 20.51
CA ARG A 502 35.49 -4.33 19.17
C ARG A 502 35.87 -5.80 19.08
N SER A 503 36.62 -6.35 20.04
CA SER A 503 37.04 -7.75 19.98
C SER A 503 35.96 -8.68 20.53
N VAL A 504 35.16 -8.21 21.48
CA VAL A 504 34.07 -9.00 22.09
C VAL A 504 32.89 -9.15 21.13
N TYR A 505 32.50 -8.05 20.48
CA TYR A 505 31.28 -7.98 19.68
C TYR A 505 31.53 -7.94 18.16
N ASP A 506 32.80 -7.92 17.71
CA ASP A 506 33.19 -7.67 16.30
C ASP A 506 32.43 -6.50 15.66
N ALA A 507 32.27 -5.44 16.45
CA ALA A 507 31.48 -4.26 16.13
C ALA A 507 32.24 -2.99 16.52
N VAL A 508 32.06 -1.92 15.74
CA VAL A 508 32.68 -0.62 16.00
C VAL A 508 31.58 0.38 16.35
N VAL A 509 31.66 0.99 17.53
CA VAL A 509 30.73 2.04 17.96
C VAL A 509 31.09 3.34 17.23
N ILE A 510 30.10 3.90 16.53
CA ILE A 510 30.18 5.15 15.78
C ILE A 510 29.64 6.31 16.62
N ALA A 511 28.56 6.07 17.36
CA ALA A 511 27.98 7.08 18.25
C ALA A 511 27.26 6.43 19.43
N VAL A 512 27.18 7.17 20.53
CA VAL A 512 26.38 6.82 21.71
C VAL A 512 25.37 7.94 21.94
N HIS A 513 24.09 7.58 22.01
CA HIS A 513 23.02 8.49 22.37
C HIS A 513 22.47 8.13 23.75
N ARG A 514 22.13 9.15 24.53
CA ARG A 514 21.51 9.03 25.84
C ARG A 514 20.33 9.99 25.88
N ASN A 515 19.14 9.49 26.17
CA ASN A 515 17.90 10.29 26.17
C ASN A 515 17.69 11.07 24.84
N ALA A 516 17.96 10.42 23.71
CA ALA A 516 17.90 11.02 22.36
C ALA A 516 18.92 12.15 22.05
N GLU A 517 19.90 12.40 22.94
CA GLU A 517 21.01 13.32 22.68
C GLU A 517 22.33 12.58 22.51
N ARG A 518 23.20 13.03 21.59
CA ARG A 518 24.54 12.45 21.41
C ARG A 518 25.39 12.74 22.65
N VAL A 519 25.94 11.69 23.24
CA VAL A 519 26.89 11.84 24.36
C VAL A 519 28.18 12.44 23.81
N GLN A 520 28.48 13.65 24.26
CA GLN A 520 29.67 14.40 23.86
C GLN A 520 30.92 13.78 24.49
N GLY A 521 32.00 13.63 23.71
CA GLY A 521 33.27 13.08 24.17
C GLY A 521 33.87 12.05 23.20
N LYS A 522 35.06 11.53 23.54
CA LYS A 522 35.70 10.46 22.76
C LYS A 522 34.94 9.16 22.93
N ILE A 523 34.52 8.53 21.84
CA ILE A 523 33.70 7.30 21.86
C ILE A 523 34.29 6.23 22.78
N GLY A 524 35.61 6.03 22.74
CA GLY A 524 36.31 5.05 23.58
C GLY A 524 36.21 5.30 25.09
N ASP A 525 36.07 6.56 25.53
CA ASP A 525 36.06 6.94 26.95
C ASP A 525 34.63 7.04 27.52
N ILE A 526 33.60 6.93 26.66
CA ILE A 526 32.20 6.99 27.07
C ILE A 526 31.87 5.76 27.91
N VAL A 527 31.49 6.00 29.17
CA VAL A 527 30.98 4.97 30.08
C VAL A 527 29.52 4.67 29.74
N LEU A 528 29.27 3.40 29.40
CA LEU A 528 27.97 2.90 28.98
C LEU A 528 27.02 2.74 30.16
N ARG A 529 25.79 3.20 29.99
CA ARG A 529 24.69 3.09 30.95
C ARG A 529 23.53 2.29 30.37
N PRO A 530 22.69 1.67 31.22
CA PRO A 530 21.44 1.08 30.77
C PRO A 530 20.61 2.10 29.99
N GLY A 531 20.09 1.69 28.83
CA GLY A 531 19.27 2.55 27.97
C GLY A 531 20.07 3.46 27.03
N ASP A 532 21.41 3.45 27.05
CA ASP A 532 22.21 4.10 26.02
C ASP A 532 21.97 3.41 24.66
N THR A 533 21.83 4.22 23.60
CA THR A 533 21.66 3.74 22.22
C THR A 533 22.98 3.84 21.47
N LEU A 534 23.49 2.70 21.02
CA LEU A 534 24.74 2.58 20.28
C LEU A 534 24.45 2.50 18.79
N LEU A 535 25.00 3.46 18.03
CA LEU A 535 25.10 3.33 16.58
C LEU A 535 26.41 2.65 16.26
N MET A 536 26.37 1.50 15.59
CA MET A 536 27.57 0.68 15.40
C MET A 536 27.60 -0.03 14.05
N GLN A 537 28.79 -0.19 13.50
CA GLN A 537 29.02 -0.98 12.31
C GLN A 537 29.48 -2.39 12.72
N CYS A 538 28.72 -3.40 12.31
CA CYS A 538 28.87 -4.76 12.82
C CYS A 538 29.25 -5.74 11.72
N ALA A 539 29.84 -6.87 12.08
CA ALA A 539 29.91 -8.00 11.16
C ALA A 539 28.51 -8.43 10.71
N PRO A 540 28.32 -8.94 9.47
CA PRO A 540 27.02 -9.39 8.95
C PRO A 540 26.31 -10.41 9.85
N GLU A 541 27.08 -11.18 10.62
CA GLU A 541 26.58 -12.23 11.52
C GLU A 541 26.14 -11.69 12.90
N PHE A 542 26.49 -10.45 13.25
CA PHE A 542 26.24 -9.86 14.56
C PHE A 542 24.76 -9.92 14.96
N MET A 543 23.87 -9.57 14.03
CA MET A 543 22.42 -9.58 14.25
C MET A 543 21.91 -10.99 14.52
N ARG A 544 22.46 -12.03 13.88
CA ARG A 544 22.04 -13.42 14.11
C ARG A 544 22.50 -13.94 15.47
N LEU A 545 23.68 -13.52 15.93
CA LEU A 545 24.26 -13.92 17.22
C LEU A 545 23.69 -13.14 18.42
N HIS A 546 23.39 -11.85 18.27
CA HIS A 546 23.07 -10.96 19.39
C HIS A 546 21.63 -10.45 19.41
N ARG A 547 20.77 -10.78 18.43
CA ARG A 547 19.33 -10.43 18.47
C ARG A 547 18.60 -11.00 19.69
N ASN A 548 19.05 -12.15 20.20
CA ASN A 548 18.47 -12.81 21.39
C ASN A 548 19.43 -12.79 22.60
N SER A 549 20.52 -12.01 22.56
CA SER A 549 21.41 -11.91 23.72
C SER A 549 20.77 -11.02 24.79
N ARG A 550 21.14 -11.25 26.05
CA ARG A 550 20.68 -10.42 27.17
C ARG A 550 21.41 -9.08 27.24
N ASP A 551 22.30 -8.79 26.30
CA ASP A 551 23.20 -7.63 26.34
C ASP A 551 22.58 -6.37 25.74
N PHE A 552 21.55 -6.54 24.89
CA PHE A 552 20.86 -5.45 24.19
C PHE A 552 19.34 -5.64 24.25
N TYR A 553 18.58 -4.58 24.53
CA TYR A 553 17.11 -4.62 24.54
C TYR A 553 16.50 -4.65 23.13
N LEU A 554 17.16 -4.01 22.18
CA LEU A 554 16.73 -3.93 20.78
C LEU A 554 17.99 -3.73 19.92
N ALA A 555 18.20 -4.60 18.94
CA ALA A 555 19.18 -4.39 17.88
C ALA A 555 18.42 -4.33 16.54
N SER A 556 18.45 -3.20 15.86
CA SER A 556 17.81 -2.99 14.55
C SER A 556 18.85 -2.63 13.50
N GLU A 557 18.79 -3.29 12.35
CA GLU A 557 19.50 -2.78 11.17
C GLU A 557 18.84 -1.47 10.74
N LEU A 558 19.66 -0.49 10.36
CA LEU A 558 19.16 0.74 9.76
C LEU A 558 18.57 0.43 8.36
N PRO A 559 17.30 0.78 8.09
CA PRO A 559 16.71 0.60 6.77
C PRO A 559 17.55 1.31 5.69
N GLY A 560 18.03 0.56 4.70
CA GLY A 560 18.82 1.08 3.56
C GLY A 560 20.32 0.75 3.55
N ALA A 561 20.82 -0.08 4.47
CA ALA A 561 22.26 -0.41 4.57
C ALA A 561 22.79 -1.44 3.54
N THR A 562 21.93 -2.08 2.75
CA THR A 562 22.37 -2.89 1.59
C THR A 562 22.38 -2.04 0.32
N PRO A 563 23.55 -1.79 -0.30
CA PRO A 563 23.60 -1.08 -1.57
C PRO A 563 22.80 -1.87 -2.64
N PRO A 564 21.96 -1.21 -3.45
CA PRO A 564 21.19 -1.89 -4.48
C PRO A 564 22.10 -2.65 -5.44
N ALA A 565 21.68 -3.85 -5.85
CA ALA A 565 22.42 -4.64 -6.82
C ALA A 565 22.18 -4.09 -8.25
N PHE A 566 22.80 -2.95 -8.59
CA PHE A 566 22.64 -2.27 -9.88
C PHE A 566 22.90 -3.16 -11.11
N GLU A 567 23.68 -4.22 -10.95
CA GLU A 567 23.90 -5.23 -12.01
C GLU A 567 22.59 -5.92 -12.44
N ARG A 568 21.65 -6.12 -11.52
CA ARG A 568 20.35 -6.79 -11.76
C ARG A 568 19.24 -5.81 -12.13
N ALA A 569 19.47 -4.50 -12.04
CA ALA A 569 18.52 -3.46 -12.40
C ALA A 569 17.95 -3.65 -13.81
N ARG A 570 18.83 -3.89 -14.79
CA ARG A 570 18.46 -4.10 -16.20
C ARG A 570 17.60 -5.34 -16.41
N VAL A 571 17.88 -6.42 -15.66
CA VAL A 571 17.10 -7.66 -15.71
C VAL A 571 15.69 -7.42 -15.19
N SER A 572 15.56 -6.78 -14.03
CA SER A 572 14.23 -6.48 -13.45
C SER A 572 13.40 -5.55 -14.35
N LEU A 573 14.02 -4.55 -14.98
CA LEU A 573 13.34 -3.65 -15.93
C LEU A 573 12.92 -4.40 -17.21
N GLY A 574 13.76 -5.31 -17.69
CA GLY A 574 13.43 -6.18 -18.82
C GLY A 574 12.24 -7.09 -18.52
N ILE A 575 12.17 -7.68 -17.32
CA ILE A 575 11.03 -8.51 -16.90
C ILE A 575 9.75 -7.67 -16.82
N LEU A 576 9.81 -6.46 -16.25
CA LEU A 576 8.67 -5.53 -16.24
C LEU A 576 8.20 -5.23 -17.67
N ALA A 577 9.12 -4.90 -18.58
CA ALA A 577 8.78 -4.61 -19.96
C ALA A 577 8.12 -5.81 -20.67
N VAL A 578 8.64 -7.02 -20.47
CA VAL A 578 8.04 -8.25 -21.01
C VAL A 578 6.65 -8.48 -20.44
N MET A 579 6.44 -8.29 -19.13
CA MET A 579 5.13 -8.41 -18.49
C MET A 579 4.12 -7.43 -19.11
N VAL A 580 4.49 -6.15 -19.25
CA VAL A 580 3.63 -5.12 -19.84
C VAL A 580 3.30 -5.44 -21.30
N LEU A 581 4.29 -5.87 -22.09
CA LEU A 581 4.08 -6.28 -23.49
C LEU A 581 3.17 -7.50 -23.61
N ALA A 582 3.31 -8.49 -22.72
CA ALA A 582 2.47 -9.69 -22.71
C ALA A 582 1.00 -9.36 -22.43
N VAL A 583 0.73 -8.48 -21.46
CA VAL A 583 -0.65 -8.05 -21.16
C VAL A 583 -1.20 -7.17 -22.28
N SER A 584 -0.39 -6.28 -22.84
CA SER A 584 -0.84 -5.29 -23.84
C SER A 584 -1.04 -5.88 -25.24
N LEU A 585 -0.14 -6.77 -25.71
CA LEU A 585 -0.14 -7.30 -27.08
C LEU A 585 -0.77 -8.69 -27.19
N ALA A 586 -0.52 -9.55 -26.21
CA ALA A 586 -0.98 -10.94 -26.24
C ALA A 586 -2.26 -11.16 -25.43
N ASN A 587 -2.85 -10.09 -24.89
CA ASN A 587 -4.09 -10.09 -24.10
C ASN A 587 -4.07 -11.13 -22.95
N VAL A 588 -2.88 -11.39 -22.39
CA VAL A 588 -2.70 -12.33 -21.29
C VAL A 588 -3.32 -11.72 -20.04
N HIS A 589 -4.10 -12.51 -19.30
CA HIS A 589 -4.72 -12.06 -18.06
C HIS A 589 -3.65 -11.55 -17.08
N ILE A 590 -3.83 -10.33 -16.58
CA ILE A 590 -2.85 -9.59 -15.77
C ILE A 590 -2.30 -10.39 -14.59
N SER A 591 -3.17 -11.15 -13.90
CA SER A 591 -2.77 -11.98 -12.76
C SER A 591 -1.72 -13.01 -13.16
N ILE A 592 -1.92 -13.72 -14.28
CA ILE A 592 -1.00 -14.73 -14.79
C ILE A 592 0.32 -14.07 -15.18
N ALA A 593 0.27 -12.97 -15.93
CA ALA A 593 1.47 -12.24 -16.34
C ALA A 593 2.29 -11.76 -15.13
N ALA A 594 1.63 -11.23 -14.09
CA ALA A 594 2.27 -10.76 -12.88
C ALA A 594 2.91 -11.90 -12.08
N PHE A 595 2.26 -13.05 -11.91
CA PHE A 595 2.86 -14.20 -11.23
C PHE A 595 4.04 -14.81 -12.00
N VAL A 596 3.98 -14.85 -13.34
CA VAL A 596 5.11 -15.27 -14.18
C VAL A 596 6.28 -14.29 -14.00
N ALA A 597 6.02 -12.98 -13.97
CA ALA A 597 7.04 -11.97 -13.70
C ALA A 597 7.67 -12.15 -12.30
N VAL A 598 6.87 -12.41 -11.27
CA VAL A 598 7.36 -12.70 -9.92
C VAL A 598 8.25 -13.95 -9.90
N ALA A 599 7.83 -15.03 -10.56
CA ALA A 599 8.63 -16.24 -10.67
C ALA A 599 9.98 -15.99 -11.37
N ALA A 600 9.97 -15.20 -12.45
CA ALA A 600 11.18 -14.79 -13.16
C ALA A 600 12.10 -13.91 -12.29
N LEU A 601 11.54 -12.97 -11.51
CA LEU A 601 12.30 -12.09 -10.61
C LEU A 601 12.97 -12.87 -9.47
N ILE A 602 12.27 -13.86 -8.90
CA ILE A 602 12.84 -14.75 -7.88
C ILE A 602 13.90 -15.67 -8.51
N GLY A 603 13.60 -16.25 -9.67
CA GLY A 603 14.53 -17.14 -10.39
C GLY A 603 15.82 -16.46 -10.83
N THR A 604 15.74 -15.20 -11.25
CA THR A 604 16.91 -14.35 -11.58
C THR A 604 17.58 -13.73 -10.35
N ARG A 605 17.06 -14.00 -9.14
CA ARG A 605 17.52 -13.45 -7.85
C ARG A 605 17.50 -11.91 -7.81
N CYS A 606 16.57 -11.27 -8.53
CA CYS A 606 16.31 -9.84 -8.38
C CYS A 606 15.74 -9.52 -6.99
N ILE A 607 14.96 -10.45 -6.43
CA ILE A 607 14.41 -10.38 -5.07
C ILE A 607 14.47 -11.77 -4.42
N SER A 608 14.72 -11.83 -3.12
CA SER A 608 14.64 -13.09 -2.35
C SER A 608 13.18 -13.44 -2.04
N ALA A 609 12.89 -14.73 -1.82
CA ALA A 609 11.54 -15.16 -1.47
C ALA A 609 11.04 -14.60 -0.12
N SER A 610 11.94 -14.29 0.82
CA SER A 610 11.57 -13.62 2.08
C SER A 610 11.17 -12.16 1.83
N GLN A 611 11.99 -11.40 1.08
CA GLN A 611 11.68 -10.02 0.70
C GLN A 611 10.38 -9.94 -0.12
N ALA A 612 10.16 -10.89 -1.04
CA ALA A 612 8.92 -10.95 -1.80
C ALA A 612 7.68 -11.12 -0.90
N ARG A 613 7.74 -11.97 0.12
CA ARG A 613 6.63 -12.13 1.07
C ARG A 613 6.39 -10.88 1.92
N MET A 614 7.46 -10.19 2.31
CA MET A 614 7.39 -8.95 3.08
C MET A 614 6.95 -7.74 2.25
N ALA A 615 7.07 -7.81 0.92
CA ALA A 615 6.73 -6.71 0.02
C ALA A 615 5.21 -6.50 -0.15
N VAL A 616 4.40 -7.52 0.16
CA VAL A 616 2.95 -7.48 -0.06
C VAL A 616 2.27 -6.67 1.03
N ASP A 617 1.53 -5.63 0.64
CA ASP A 617 0.67 -4.87 1.56
C ASP A 617 -0.67 -5.59 1.74
N TRP A 618 -0.77 -6.34 2.84
CA TRP A 618 -1.99 -7.08 3.18
C TRP A 618 -3.18 -6.18 3.46
N SER A 619 -2.97 -4.99 4.00
CA SER A 619 -4.03 -4.03 4.33
C SER A 619 -4.74 -3.58 3.05
N VAL A 620 -3.98 -3.30 1.98
CA VAL A 620 -4.55 -2.96 0.67
C VAL A 620 -5.32 -4.13 0.07
N LEU A 621 -4.75 -5.34 0.09
CA LEU A 621 -5.43 -6.53 -0.44
C LEU A 621 -6.74 -6.83 0.29
N ILE A 622 -6.73 -6.71 1.63
CA ILE A 622 -7.91 -6.88 2.47
C ILE A 622 -8.97 -5.83 2.14
N THR A 623 -8.58 -4.56 2.07
CA THR A 623 -9.48 -3.44 1.73
C THR A 623 -10.18 -3.68 0.39
N ILE A 624 -9.46 -4.15 -0.63
CA ILE A 624 -10.01 -4.43 -1.96
C ILE A 624 -10.95 -5.64 -1.91
N GLY A 625 -10.51 -6.75 -1.33
CA GLY A 625 -11.34 -7.96 -1.20
C GLY A 625 -12.65 -7.69 -0.44
N CYS A 626 -12.58 -6.93 0.64
CA CYS A 626 -13.76 -6.46 1.37
C CYS A 626 -14.61 -5.49 0.56
N GLY A 627 -13.98 -4.57 -0.18
CA GLY A 627 -14.66 -3.63 -1.05
C GLY A 627 -15.52 -4.33 -2.12
N LEU A 628 -14.99 -5.37 -2.77
CA LEU A 628 -15.75 -6.18 -3.73
C LEU A 628 -16.95 -6.89 -3.06
N GLY A 629 -16.77 -7.40 -1.85
CA GLY A 629 -17.86 -8.01 -1.09
C GLY A 629 -18.92 -6.99 -0.65
N ILE A 630 -18.52 -5.79 -0.22
CA ILE A 630 -19.42 -4.70 0.15
C ILE A 630 -20.20 -4.21 -1.07
N ALA A 631 -19.56 -4.06 -2.23
CA ALA A 631 -20.23 -3.71 -3.47
C ALA A 631 -21.32 -4.74 -3.83
N ASN A 632 -21.01 -6.04 -3.68
CA ASN A 632 -21.98 -7.12 -3.86
C ASN A 632 -23.13 -7.05 -2.84
N ALA A 633 -22.85 -6.74 -1.56
CA ALA A 633 -23.89 -6.57 -0.55
C ALA A 633 -24.84 -5.40 -0.89
N MET A 634 -24.29 -4.28 -1.39
CA MET A 634 -25.06 -3.12 -1.81
C MET A 634 -25.97 -3.42 -3.01
N ASP A 635 -25.50 -4.25 -3.95
CA ASP A 635 -26.29 -4.72 -5.08
C ASP A 635 -27.37 -5.72 -4.64
N ARG A 636 -26.99 -6.77 -3.92
CA ARG A 636 -27.89 -7.83 -3.43
C ARG A 636 -29.03 -7.30 -2.56
N SER A 637 -28.76 -6.32 -1.70
CA SER A 637 -29.76 -5.71 -0.82
C SER A 637 -30.64 -4.67 -1.52
N GLY A 638 -30.32 -4.24 -2.74
CA GLY A 638 -30.99 -3.13 -3.43
C GLY A 638 -30.64 -1.74 -2.87
N ALA A 639 -29.66 -1.66 -1.97
CA ALA A 639 -29.23 -0.40 -1.36
C ALA A 639 -28.61 0.57 -2.38
N ALA A 640 -27.81 0.05 -3.33
CA ALA A 640 -27.25 0.86 -4.40
C ALA A 640 -28.33 1.48 -5.29
N GLU A 641 -29.36 0.68 -5.66
CA GLU A 641 -30.50 1.14 -6.46
C GLU A 641 -31.30 2.23 -5.75
N PHE A 642 -31.55 2.06 -4.44
CA PHE A 642 -32.23 3.06 -3.62
C PHE A 642 -31.48 4.41 -3.59
N VAL A 643 -30.16 4.39 -3.39
CA VAL A 643 -29.34 5.61 -3.37
C VAL A 643 -29.28 6.25 -4.76
N ALA A 644 -29.08 5.44 -5.80
CA ALA A 644 -29.09 5.91 -7.18
C ALA A 644 -30.44 6.52 -7.58
N GLN A 645 -31.55 5.96 -7.10
CA GLN A 645 -32.89 6.50 -7.36
C GLN A 645 -33.07 7.86 -6.68
N GLY A 646 -32.65 8.00 -5.42
CA GLY A 646 -32.66 9.30 -4.74
C GLY A 646 -31.84 10.36 -5.48
N LEU A 647 -30.67 9.97 -6.01
CA LEU A 647 -29.82 10.83 -6.82
C LEU A 647 -30.48 11.23 -8.15
N VAL A 648 -31.00 10.26 -8.90
CA VAL A 648 -31.61 10.46 -10.23
C VAL A 648 -32.91 11.24 -10.12
N VAL A 649 -33.74 11.02 -9.11
CA VAL A 649 -34.95 11.84 -8.86
C VAL A 649 -34.57 13.30 -8.58
N SER A 650 -33.49 13.51 -7.82
CA SER A 650 -33.07 14.86 -7.43
C SER A 650 -32.47 15.66 -8.59
N VAL A 651 -31.69 15.02 -9.47
CA VAL A 651 -30.84 15.74 -10.45
C VAL A 651 -31.08 15.28 -11.90
N GLY A 652 -31.68 14.10 -12.11
CA GLY A 652 -31.86 13.50 -13.44
C GLY A 652 -32.72 14.32 -14.39
N HIS A 653 -33.59 15.20 -13.89
CA HIS A 653 -34.35 16.15 -14.71
C HIS A 653 -33.45 17.18 -15.44
N LEU A 654 -32.22 17.39 -14.97
CA LEU A 654 -31.20 18.23 -15.61
C LEU A 654 -30.37 17.48 -16.67
N GLY A 655 -30.63 16.18 -16.86
CA GLY A 655 -29.99 15.32 -17.85
C GLY A 655 -28.84 14.45 -17.32
N PRO A 656 -28.36 13.47 -18.12
CA PRO A 656 -27.35 12.50 -17.69
C PRO A 656 -26.01 13.10 -17.26
N ILE A 657 -25.60 14.21 -17.90
CA ILE A 657 -24.37 14.94 -17.56
C ILE A 657 -24.44 15.49 -16.13
N ALA A 658 -25.59 16.00 -15.69
CA ALA A 658 -25.74 16.54 -14.34
C ALA A 658 -25.57 15.44 -13.28
N THR A 659 -26.15 14.26 -13.52
CA THR A 659 -25.96 13.09 -12.64
C THR A 659 -24.50 12.65 -12.60
N LEU A 660 -23.82 12.63 -13.76
CA LEU A 660 -22.40 12.29 -13.85
C LEU A 660 -21.51 13.28 -13.07
N ILE A 661 -21.80 14.60 -13.13
CA ILE A 661 -21.13 15.63 -12.33
C ILE A 661 -21.29 15.35 -10.83
N VAL A 662 -22.51 15.04 -10.37
CA VAL A 662 -22.74 14.78 -8.95
C VAL A 662 -22.03 13.51 -8.50
N ILE A 663 -22.03 12.45 -9.31
CA ILE A 663 -21.28 11.22 -9.00
C ILE A 663 -19.79 11.49 -8.90
N TYR A 664 -19.23 12.27 -9.83
CA TYR A 664 -17.82 12.66 -9.77
C TYR A 664 -17.50 13.38 -8.45
N LEU A 665 -18.29 14.41 -8.11
CA LEU A 665 -18.06 15.21 -6.91
C LEU A 665 -18.22 14.38 -5.63
N LEU A 666 -19.27 13.55 -5.54
CA LEU A 666 -19.46 12.65 -4.40
C LEU A 666 -18.29 11.68 -4.28
N CYS A 667 -17.88 11.04 -5.38
CA CYS A 667 -16.77 10.10 -5.38
C CYS A 667 -15.44 10.76 -4.98
N LEU A 668 -15.15 11.96 -5.51
CA LEU A 668 -13.98 12.74 -5.13
C LEU A 668 -14.00 13.09 -3.64
N THR A 669 -15.11 13.61 -3.11
CA THR A 669 -15.20 13.94 -1.68
C THR A 669 -15.04 12.71 -0.79
N MET A 670 -15.57 11.56 -1.21
CA MET A 670 -15.35 10.30 -0.52
C MET A 670 -13.89 9.88 -0.59
N ALA A 671 -13.23 9.94 -1.74
CA ALA A 671 -11.83 9.56 -1.88
C ALA A 671 -10.86 10.48 -1.11
N GLU A 672 -11.21 11.76 -0.93
CA GLU A 672 -10.43 12.71 -0.13
C GLU A 672 -10.60 12.49 1.38
N THR A 673 -11.78 12.03 1.82
CA THR A 673 -12.08 11.85 3.26
C THR A 673 -11.84 10.43 3.75
N LEU A 674 -11.86 9.46 2.85
CA LEU A 674 -11.73 8.03 3.12
C LEU A 674 -10.52 7.46 2.39
N HIS A 675 -10.31 6.16 2.55
CA HIS A 675 -9.38 5.44 1.71
C HIS A 675 -9.95 5.26 0.29
N HIS A 676 -9.12 5.40 -0.74
CA HIS A 676 -9.54 5.47 -2.15
C HIS A 676 -10.34 4.21 -2.58
N ASN A 677 -9.89 3.02 -2.18
CA ASN A 677 -10.56 1.76 -2.53
C ASN A 677 -11.93 1.60 -1.83
N ALA A 678 -12.11 2.21 -0.65
CA ALA A 678 -13.41 2.22 0.03
C ALA A 678 -14.42 3.08 -0.73
N ALA A 679 -13.98 4.24 -1.23
CA ALA A 679 -14.82 5.11 -2.06
C ALA A 679 -15.26 4.39 -3.34
N VAL A 680 -14.37 3.65 -4.00
CA VAL A 680 -14.71 2.83 -5.17
C VAL A 680 -15.76 1.78 -4.85
N ALA A 681 -15.58 1.02 -3.77
CA ALA A 681 -16.49 -0.06 -3.39
C ALA A 681 -17.94 0.41 -3.20
N ILE A 682 -18.12 1.64 -2.70
CA ILE A 682 -19.44 2.21 -2.43
C ILE A 682 -20.00 2.90 -3.68
N MET A 683 -19.18 3.70 -4.38
CA MET A 683 -19.65 4.53 -5.50
C MET A 683 -19.84 3.73 -6.79
N PHE A 684 -19.11 2.64 -7.01
CA PHE A 684 -19.25 1.82 -8.21
C PHE A 684 -20.68 1.26 -8.40
N PRO A 685 -21.29 0.54 -7.43
CA PRO A 685 -22.63 0.01 -7.62
C PRO A 685 -23.69 1.12 -7.72
N ILE A 686 -23.49 2.26 -7.04
CA ILE A 686 -24.37 3.43 -7.17
C ILE A 686 -24.31 4.02 -8.58
N ALA A 687 -23.11 4.13 -9.15
CA ALA A 687 -22.90 4.66 -10.50
C ALA A 687 -23.52 3.73 -11.56
N LEU A 688 -23.36 2.41 -11.40
CA LEU A 688 -23.98 1.42 -12.27
C LEU A 688 -25.51 1.51 -12.21
N ALA A 689 -26.09 1.53 -11.00
CA ALA A 689 -27.53 1.68 -10.82
C ALA A 689 -28.07 3.01 -11.36
N ALA A 690 -27.32 4.11 -11.23
CA ALA A 690 -27.72 5.41 -11.77
C ALA A 690 -27.74 5.41 -13.30
N SER A 691 -26.74 4.81 -13.95
CA SER A 691 -26.71 4.67 -15.42
C SER A 691 -27.88 3.82 -15.94
N ALA A 692 -28.19 2.72 -15.25
CA ALA A 692 -29.31 1.85 -15.60
C ALA A 692 -30.66 2.56 -15.49
N GLN A 693 -30.86 3.38 -14.46
CA GLN A 693 -32.09 4.17 -14.28
C GLN A 693 -32.26 5.29 -15.31
N LEU A 694 -31.16 5.85 -15.79
CA LEU A 694 -31.16 6.85 -16.86
C LEU A 694 -31.29 6.23 -18.27
N GLY A 695 -31.09 4.91 -18.40
CA GLY A 695 -31.12 4.21 -19.68
C GLY A 695 -29.92 4.54 -20.59
N VAL A 696 -28.79 4.88 -19.99
CA VAL A 696 -27.53 5.29 -20.65
C VAL A 696 -26.45 4.23 -20.47
N ASP A 697 -25.36 4.33 -21.24
CA ASP A 697 -24.22 3.42 -21.07
C ASP A 697 -23.59 3.59 -19.66
N SER A 698 -23.23 2.47 -19.01
CA SER A 698 -22.58 2.45 -17.71
C SER A 698 -21.08 2.77 -17.79
N ARG A 699 -20.44 2.56 -18.96
CA ARG A 699 -19.01 2.84 -19.21
C ARG A 699 -18.57 4.24 -18.76
N PRO A 700 -19.24 5.35 -19.15
CA PRO A 700 -18.86 6.70 -18.70
C PRO A 700 -19.01 6.90 -17.19
N PHE A 701 -20.03 6.30 -16.56
CA PHE A 701 -20.23 6.39 -15.11
C PHE A 701 -19.17 5.63 -14.32
N VAL A 702 -18.83 4.42 -14.75
CA VAL A 702 -17.75 3.63 -14.14
C VAL A 702 -16.39 4.33 -14.32
N MET A 703 -16.10 4.86 -15.51
CA MET A 703 -14.88 5.63 -15.76
C MET A 703 -14.82 6.91 -14.90
N THR A 704 -15.96 7.56 -14.68
CA THR A 704 -16.08 8.71 -13.77
C THR A 704 -15.66 8.34 -12.34
N VAL A 705 -16.16 7.21 -11.81
CA VAL A 705 -15.77 6.73 -10.47
C VAL A 705 -14.28 6.37 -10.44
N ALA A 706 -13.76 5.70 -11.48
CA ALA A 706 -12.35 5.31 -11.55
C ALA A 706 -11.40 6.51 -11.50
N ILE A 707 -11.73 7.57 -12.25
CA ILE A 707 -10.90 8.78 -12.32
C ILE A 707 -11.09 9.64 -11.07
N ALA A 708 -12.32 9.85 -10.60
CA ALA A 708 -12.60 10.66 -9.40
C ALA A 708 -11.96 10.08 -8.14
N SER A 709 -12.01 8.76 -7.96
CA SER A 709 -11.41 8.08 -6.81
C SER A 709 -9.87 8.07 -6.83
N ALA A 710 -9.26 8.20 -8.01
CA ALA A 710 -7.81 8.26 -8.17
C ALA A 710 -7.26 9.71 -8.13
N CYS A 711 -8.08 10.72 -8.46
CA CYS A 711 -7.71 12.14 -8.49
C CYS A 711 -8.00 12.87 -7.17
N ALA A 712 -7.59 12.31 -6.04
CA ALA A 712 -7.67 12.95 -4.72
C ALA A 712 -6.29 13.50 -4.34
N PHE A 713 -6.10 14.82 -4.38
CA PHE A 713 -4.82 15.49 -4.13
C PHE A 713 -4.80 16.35 -2.85
N ALA A 714 -5.96 16.75 -2.31
CA ALA A 714 -6.04 17.79 -1.28
C ALA A 714 -5.77 17.31 0.14
N PHE A 715 -6.12 16.07 0.49
CA PHE A 715 -5.99 15.54 1.83
C PHE A 715 -4.72 14.66 1.96
N PRO A 716 -3.77 14.99 2.85
CA PRO A 716 -2.54 14.21 2.98
C PRO A 716 -2.73 12.86 3.69
N ALA A 717 -3.73 12.75 4.57
CA ALA A 717 -3.97 11.53 5.34
C ALA A 717 -4.67 10.41 4.53
N SER A 718 -5.34 10.76 3.42
CA SER A 718 -6.09 9.80 2.61
C SER A 718 -5.20 8.83 1.82
N TYR A 719 -3.94 9.20 1.57
CA TYR A 719 -3.04 8.46 0.70
C TYR A 719 -1.61 8.32 1.22
N GLN A 720 -1.07 7.09 1.18
CA GLN A 720 0.25 6.78 1.72
C GLN A 720 1.38 7.61 1.08
N THR A 721 1.31 7.89 -0.21
CA THR A 721 2.36 8.68 -0.89
C THR A 721 2.32 10.14 -0.49
N HIS A 722 1.15 10.66 -0.08
CA HIS A 722 1.05 11.99 0.49
C HIS A 722 1.68 12.03 1.88
N LEU A 723 1.42 11.04 2.74
CA LEU A 723 2.01 10.95 4.07
C LEU A 723 3.55 10.91 4.04
N ILE A 724 4.13 10.15 3.12
CA ILE A 724 5.60 10.06 2.95
C ILE A 724 6.18 11.46 2.70
N VAL A 725 5.61 12.21 1.75
CA VAL A 725 6.14 13.52 1.40
C VAL A 725 5.71 14.61 2.38
N TYR A 726 4.57 14.44 3.07
CA TYR A 726 4.06 15.35 4.10
C TYR A 726 5.07 15.49 5.23
N GLY A 727 5.49 14.35 5.80
CA GLY A 727 6.49 14.33 6.87
C GLY A 727 7.88 14.77 6.38
N ALA A 728 8.35 14.19 5.27
CA ALA A 728 9.69 14.45 4.76
C ALA A 728 9.90 15.90 4.26
N GLY A 729 8.85 16.55 3.78
CA GLY A 729 8.91 17.94 3.28
C GLY A 729 8.55 19.00 4.32
N GLY A 730 8.23 18.61 5.56
CA GLY A 730 7.82 19.54 6.61
C GLY A 730 6.56 20.34 6.26
N TYR A 731 5.65 19.76 5.47
CA TYR A 731 4.46 20.48 5.00
C TYR A 731 3.43 20.61 6.12
N ARG A 732 2.63 21.67 6.02
CA ARG A 732 1.40 21.81 6.78
C ARG A 732 0.24 21.30 5.95
N PHE A 733 -0.83 20.85 6.63
CA PHE A 733 -2.07 20.43 5.99
C PHE A 733 -2.62 21.48 4.98
N ARG A 734 -2.46 22.77 5.30
CA ARG A 734 -2.85 23.87 4.42
C ARG A 734 -2.09 23.89 3.09
N ASP A 735 -0.83 23.44 3.06
CA ASP A 735 -0.02 23.43 1.83
C ASP A 735 -0.56 22.42 0.83
N PHE A 736 -0.99 21.26 1.32
CA PHE A 736 -1.67 20.23 0.52
C PHE A 736 -2.99 20.75 -0.04
N ILE A 737 -3.87 21.32 0.79
CA ILE A 737 -5.14 21.89 0.31
C ILE A 737 -4.90 22.98 -0.75
N ARG A 738 -3.91 23.85 -0.53
CA ARG A 738 -3.62 24.99 -1.41
C ARG A 738 -3.16 24.55 -2.80
N VAL A 739 -2.47 23.43 -2.91
CA VAL A 739 -1.95 22.91 -4.19
C VAL A 739 -2.88 21.83 -4.78
N GLY A 740 -3.49 21.01 -3.93
CA GLY A 740 -4.36 19.88 -4.28
C GLY A 740 -5.72 20.31 -4.82
N ILE A 741 -6.52 21.11 -4.10
CA ILE A 741 -7.87 21.50 -4.56
C ILE A 741 -7.89 22.08 -5.97
N PRO A 742 -6.98 23.02 -6.34
CA PRO A 742 -6.96 23.52 -7.70
C PRO A 742 -6.63 22.44 -8.75
N LEU A 743 -5.83 21.44 -8.39
CA LEU A 743 -5.54 20.30 -9.26
C LEU A 743 -6.75 19.37 -9.34
N ASP A 744 -7.43 19.07 -8.23
CA ASP A 744 -8.67 18.29 -8.22
C ASP A 744 -9.71 18.90 -9.16
N LEU A 745 -9.89 20.23 -9.11
CA LEU A 745 -10.82 20.95 -9.98
C LEU A 745 -10.41 20.90 -11.46
N ILE A 746 -9.11 20.94 -11.76
CA ILE A 746 -8.60 20.77 -13.13
C ILE A 746 -8.90 19.36 -13.62
N CYS A 747 -8.59 18.34 -12.81
CA CYS A 747 -8.88 16.94 -13.12
C CYS A 747 -10.38 16.71 -13.31
N ALA A 748 -11.23 17.30 -12.46
CA ALA A 748 -12.67 17.26 -12.56
C ALA A 748 -13.16 17.88 -13.87
N ALA A 749 -12.72 19.10 -14.20
CA ALA A 749 -13.11 19.77 -15.43
C ALA A 749 -12.71 18.97 -16.67
N VAL A 750 -11.48 18.44 -16.71
CA VAL A 750 -11.00 17.62 -17.83
C VAL A 750 -11.78 16.31 -17.92
N ALA A 751 -11.98 15.61 -16.80
CA ALA A 751 -12.70 14.34 -16.78
C ALA A 751 -14.17 14.51 -17.21
N LEU A 752 -14.88 15.50 -16.66
CA LEU A 752 -16.30 15.74 -16.93
C LEU A 752 -16.57 16.18 -18.38
N ILE A 753 -15.57 16.75 -19.06
CA ILE A 753 -15.65 17.10 -20.49
C ILE A 753 -15.22 15.92 -21.37
N ALA A 754 -14.11 15.26 -21.03
CA ALA A 754 -13.52 14.21 -21.86
C ALA A 754 -14.28 12.89 -21.79
N ILE A 755 -14.81 12.51 -20.62
CA ILE A 755 -15.53 11.24 -20.45
C ILE A 755 -16.74 11.15 -21.38
N PRO A 756 -17.69 12.11 -21.39
CA PRO A 756 -18.84 12.04 -22.29
C PRO A 756 -18.48 12.21 -23.77
N TRP A 757 -17.32 12.81 -24.06
CA TRP A 757 -16.83 12.98 -25.42
C TRP A 757 -16.25 11.68 -26.00
N ILE A 758 -15.58 10.88 -25.17
CA ILE A 758 -14.97 9.61 -25.59
C ILE A 758 -15.98 8.46 -25.48
N TRP A 759 -16.78 8.43 -24.41
CA TRP A 759 -17.86 7.47 -24.20
C TRP A 759 -19.20 8.23 -24.15
N PRO A 760 -19.95 8.28 -25.26
CA PRO A 760 -21.22 9.01 -25.30
C PRO A 760 -22.24 8.38 -24.34
N LEU A 761 -22.98 9.27 -23.66
CA LEU A 761 -24.05 8.95 -22.69
C LEU A 761 -25.32 8.44 -23.36
#